data_AF-A0A936VQ09-F1
#
_entry.id   AF-A0A936VQ09-F1
#
_cell.length_a   1.000
_cell.length_b   1.000
_cell.length_c   1.000
_cell.angle_alpha   90.00
_cell.angle_beta   90.00
_cell.angle_gamma   90.00
#
_symmetry.space_group_name_H-M   'P 1'
#
loop_
_entity.id
_entity.type
_entity.pdbx_description
1 polymer ?
#
loop_
_entity_poly.entity_id
_entity_poly.type
_entity_poly.pdbx_seq_one_letter_code
_entity_poly.pdbx_strand_id
1 'polypeptide(L)'
;MRSTHWKRGFSFIGIATLAILLGLNGRHAAAQTGNGLAGVIRLSDRSLCYYNNPFFGKRVFPLIEYTDIHNSSSSSAASQLGLYEVPFTTNIGDRIRVTCEGLVVEHTLDQADIDSERFDIVLANRRPLVAPLVARLGGQAVKGVPAGATVTISLAASDPDSDPLHYSWGATNGTATNINAPQATWTLPNSRGLHFLYVLVSDGRGGYVEQQLALSTDGGVVPLFSTFIPLSRVAGQPAALAQPLLSTIAPSDHTPASDHFLMFSALQRYDLAPFAGLGGPLDNRASACAYYRDIGAVGGCTPEGVPTGVQLTFAQWKQSWGFGSSTSEAAAIYANLADLNLQRDMHMLSATRPRPGGGNGTDVASYVCNAPNPAADTTLSNARLGNNLVACVAFEYSAGADPVTHAPYNGGQPFTKFLTFGPDGHLLLSVNLDGRGEKFVPGACVACHGGSQYAGKYGIDGTPTPALNAQFLPYDLDNYRFSTLVGFRRQEQEAQLRALNLLVLATNPNTATVELINGWYPTPTSTHQGDFVPAGWQAHADLYNAVIKPDCRMCHVALDPSITFSAYSDFASYNYYIASRVCGAESIQRYKYAMPNARQTFDRFWNSVGSPPGVNAPAALLQFLLAENTLDALGNPVTSCALPGWLP
;
A
#
# COMPACT_ATOMS: atom_id res chain seq x y z
N MET A 1 -32.74 30.36 -60.54
CA MET A 1 -31.96 30.56 -61.77
C MET A 1 -31.35 29.22 -62.19
N ARG A 2 -31.76 28.74 -63.38
CA ARG A 2 -31.16 27.74 -64.32
C ARG A 2 -30.25 26.63 -63.74
N SER A 3 -30.70 25.37 -63.63
CA SER A 3 -30.86 24.28 -64.66
C SER A 3 -29.54 23.55 -64.96
N THR A 4 -29.38 22.23 -64.80
CA THR A 4 -29.95 21.10 -65.59
C THR A 4 -29.46 19.76 -64.96
N HIS A 5 -30.30 18.76 -64.62
CA HIS A 5 -30.74 17.57 -65.41
C HIS A 5 -29.59 16.61 -65.82
N TRP A 6 -29.56 15.28 -65.54
CA TRP A 6 -30.52 14.16 -65.71
C TRP A 6 -30.02 12.91 -64.91
N LYS A 7 -30.79 12.15 -64.10
CA LYS A 7 -31.69 10.98 -64.39
C LYS A 7 -30.98 9.82 -65.16
N ARG A 8 -31.00 8.52 -64.82
CA ARG A 8 -31.96 7.52 -64.24
C ARG A 8 -31.13 6.28 -63.77
N GLY A 9 -31.54 5.27 -62.98
CA GLY A 9 -32.81 4.81 -62.39
C GLY A 9 -32.81 3.26 -62.24
N PHE A 10 -33.64 2.75 -61.30
CA PHE A 10 -34.07 1.35 -61.02
C PHE A 10 -33.12 0.46 -60.18
N SER A 11 -33.39 0.04 -58.93
CA SER A 11 -34.53 -0.62 -58.22
C SER A 11 -34.60 -2.14 -58.42
N PHE A 12 -34.51 -2.93 -57.32
CA PHE A 12 -35.59 -3.75 -56.73
C PHE A 12 -35.08 -4.77 -55.66
N ILE A 13 -35.71 -4.71 -54.47
CA ILE A 13 -36.21 -5.76 -53.54
C ILE A 13 -35.30 -6.91 -53.04
N GLY A 14 -35.32 -7.11 -51.70
CA GLY A 14 -35.08 -8.39 -51.04
C GLY A 14 -35.19 -8.34 -49.50
N ILE A 15 -36.32 -8.77 -48.95
CA ILE A 15 -36.65 -8.94 -47.52
C ILE A 15 -36.15 -10.32 -47.03
N ALA A 16 -35.74 -10.45 -45.75
CA ALA A 16 -36.11 -11.53 -44.79
C ALA A 16 -34.98 -12.10 -43.90
N THR A 17 -35.11 -11.84 -42.59
CA THR A 17 -35.22 -12.81 -41.46
C THR A 17 -34.05 -13.73 -41.05
N LEU A 18 -33.49 -13.43 -39.87
CA LEU A 18 -33.14 -14.29 -38.70
C LEU A 18 -32.79 -15.79 -38.91
N ALA A 19 -31.57 -16.19 -38.51
CA ALA A 19 -31.33 -17.52 -37.94
C ALA A 19 -30.13 -17.50 -36.96
N ILE A 20 -30.42 -17.99 -35.76
CA ILE A 20 -29.53 -18.20 -34.61
C ILE A 20 -28.90 -19.61 -34.71
N LEU A 21 -27.71 -19.77 -34.10
CA LEU A 21 -27.01 -20.99 -33.62
C LEU A 21 -26.00 -21.71 -34.54
N LEU A 22 -24.75 -21.71 -34.04
CA LEU A 22 -23.68 -22.74 -33.97
C LEU A 22 -22.33 -21.99 -34.14
N GLY A 23 -21.49 -21.80 -33.12
CA GLY A 23 -20.84 -22.86 -32.35
C GLY A 23 -19.49 -23.19 -32.98
N LEU A 24 -18.40 -22.74 -32.34
CA LEU A 24 -16.99 -23.12 -32.58
C LEU A 24 -16.31 -22.57 -33.85
N ASN A 25 -15.64 -21.42 -33.69
CA ASN A 25 -14.22 -21.29 -34.00
C ASN A 25 -13.73 -19.94 -33.46
N GLY A 26 -13.16 -19.99 -32.25
CA GLY A 26 -12.34 -18.91 -31.71
C GLY A 26 -11.10 -18.73 -32.59
N ARG A 27 -11.22 -17.89 -33.61
CA ARG A 27 -10.08 -17.22 -34.22
C ARG A 27 -10.09 -15.81 -33.69
N HIS A 28 -9.34 -15.62 -32.60
CA HIS A 28 -8.83 -14.31 -32.24
C HIS A 28 -8.02 -13.84 -33.45
N ALA A 29 -8.59 -12.94 -34.25
CA ALA A 29 -7.81 -12.10 -35.13
C ALA A 29 -7.04 -11.14 -34.21
N ALA A 30 -5.83 -11.54 -33.84
CA ALA A 30 -4.86 -10.65 -33.23
C ALA A 30 -4.59 -9.53 -34.26
N ALA A 31 -5.02 -8.32 -33.92
CA ALA A 31 -4.68 -7.14 -34.69
C ALA A 31 -3.17 -6.92 -34.55
N GLN A 32 -2.43 -7.16 -35.63
CA GLN A 32 -1.06 -6.67 -35.79
C GLN A 32 -1.06 -5.15 -35.73
N THR A 33 -0.51 -4.56 -34.66
CA THR A 33 0.01 -3.19 -34.67
C THR A 33 1.03 -3.00 -33.53
N GLY A 34 2.33 -3.03 -33.87
CA GLY A 34 3.43 -2.56 -33.01
C GLY A 34 4.75 -3.29 -33.26
N ASN A 35 5.62 -2.77 -34.14
CA ASN A 35 6.92 -3.36 -34.51
C ASN A 35 8.03 -3.25 -33.43
N GLY A 36 7.70 -3.39 -32.14
CA GLY A 36 8.68 -3.42 -31.04
C GLY A 36 8.73 -4.80 -30.40
N LEU A 37 9.93 -5.26 -30.01
CA LEU A 37 10.09 -6.52 -29.28
C LEU A 37 9.86 -6.26 -27.77
N ALA A 38 8.98 -7.05 -27.17
CA ALA A 38 8.59 -6.89 -25.76
C ALA A 38 8.40 -8.25 -25.09
N GLY A 39 8.57 -8.30 -23.77
CA GLY A 39 8.28 -9.49 -23.01
C GLY A 39 8.61 -9.40 -21.53
N VAL A 40 8.92 -10.53 -20.92
CA VAL A 40 9.09 -10.65 -19.47
C VAL A 40 10.44 -11.28 -19.14
N ILE A 41 11.15 -10.65 -18.21
CA ILE A 41 12.38 -11.17 -17.62
C ILE A 41 12.02 -11.89 -16.32
N ARG A 42 12.36 -13.17 -16.23
CA ARG A 42 12.13 -14.00 -15.03
C ARG A 42 13.35 -14.85 -14.69
N LEU A 43 13.46 -15.24 -13.44
CA LEU A 43 14.31 -16.35 -13.03
C LEU A 43 13.72 -17.68 -13.52
N SER A 44 14.52 -18.74 -13.51
CA SER A 44 14.11 -20.06 -14.01
C SER A 44 13.02 -20.75 -13.18
N ASP A 45 12.83 -20.33 -11.92
CA ASP A 45 11.69 -20.71 -11.06
C ASP A 45 10.44 -19.83 -11.27
N ARG A 46 10.46 -18.97 -12.31
CA ARG A 46 9.45 -17.97 -12.67
C ARG A 46 9.34 -16.78 -11.71
N SER A 47 10.16 -16.71 -10.67
CA SER A 47 10.23 -15.50 -9.84
C SER A 47 10.82 -14.33 -10.62
N LEU A 48 10.69 -13.13 -10.07
CA LEU A 48 11.20 -11.93 -10.70
C LEU A 48 12.61 -11.63 -10.17
N CYS A 49 13.45 -11.10 -11.06
CA CYS A 49 14.72 -10.49 -10.67
C CYS A 49 14.49 -9.05 -10.23
N TYR A 50 13.75 -8.89 -9.13
CA TYR A 50 13.30 -7.60 -8.64
C TYR A 50 13.25 -7.62 -7.11
N TYR A 51 13.78 -6.57 -6.50
CA TYR A 51 13.65 -6.32 -5.08
C TYR A 51 13.71 -4.83 -4.82
N ASN A 52 12.75 -4.27 -4.10
CA ASN A 52 12.81 -2.88 -3.66
C ASN A 52 12.33 -2.86 -2.21
N ASN A 53 13.19 -2.41 -1.31
CA ASN A 53 12.82 -2.21 0.09
C ASN A 53 13.76 -1.16 0.73
N PRO A 54 13.28 0.08 0.95
CA PRO A 54 14.05 1.15 1.57
C PRO A 54 14.51 0.85 3.00
N PHE A 55 13.81 -0.04 3.72
CA PHE A 55 14.20 -0.45 5.06
C PHE A 55 15.59 -1.12 5.07
N PHE A 56 15.86 -1.95 4.07
CA PHE A 56 17.16 -2.57 3.84
C PHE A 56 18.09 -1.71 2.95
N GLY A 57 17.62 -0.55 2.48
CA GLY A 57 18.36 0.31 1.56
C GLY A 57 18.69 -0.38 0.24
N LYS A 58 17.89 -1.36 -0.20
CA LYS A 58 18.20 -2.19 -1.37
C LYS A 58 17.14 -2.04 -2.46
N ARG A 59 17.61 -1.87 -3.70
CA ARG A 59 16.80 -1.75 -4.91
C ARG A 59 17.51 -2.47 -6.06
N VAL A 60 16.82 -3.41 -6.68
CA VAL A 60 17.30 -4.32 -7.73
C VAL A 60 16.22 -4.48 -8.77
N PHE A 61 16.61 -4.38 -10.02
CA PHE A 61 15.77 -4.61 -11.20
C PHE A 61 16.70 -4.98 -12.38
N PRO A 62 16.20 -5.69 -13.39
CA PRO A 62 17.00 -6.01 -14.57
C PRO A 62 17.27 -4.73 -15.38
N LEU A 63 18.52 -4.56 -15.80
CA LEU A 63 18.94 -3.59 -16.80
C LEU A 63 18.98 -4.29 -18.16
N ILE A 64 18.30 -3.74 -19.15
CA ILE A 64 18.30 -4.18 -20.54
C ILE A 64 19.15 -3.21 -21.33
N GLU A 65 20.17 -3.71 -22.00
CA GLU A 65 21.00 -2.98 -22.94
C GLU A 65 20.73 -3.55 -24.33
N TYR A 66 20.28 -2.68 -25.23
CA TYR A 66 20.04 -3.01 -26.62
C TYR A 66 21.17 -2.40 -27.46
N THR A 67 21.77 -3.19 -28.34
CA THR A 67 22.80 -2.76 -29.29
C THR A 67 22.39 -3.16 -30.70
N ASP A 68 22.27 -2.20 -31.61
CA ASP A 68 21.93 -2.49 -33.01
C ASP A 68 23.15 -3.03 -33.80
N ILE A 69 22.91 -3.55 -35.00
CA ILE A 69 23.94 -4.00 -35.95
C ILE A 69 24.96 -2.91 -36.36
N HIS A 70 24.65 -1.64 -36.12
CA HIS A 70 25.54 -0.51 -36.37
C HIS A 70 26.31 -0.08 -35.11
N ASN A 71 26.22 -0.85 -34.02
CA ASN A 71 26.80 -0.59 -32.70
C ASN A 71 26.25 0.66 -31.99
N SER A 72 25.08 1.17 -32.38
CA SER A 72 24.33 2.10 -31.56
C SER A 72 23.75 1.36 -30.36
N SER A 73 23.79 1.93 -29.17
CA SER A 73 23.29 1.28 -27.96
C SER A 73 22.32 2.16 -27.18
N SER A 74 21.34 1.53 -26.56
CA SER A 74 20.39 2.16 -25.62
C SER A 74 20.18 1.24 -24.43
N SER A 75 19.74 1.79 -23.29
CA SER A 75 19.43 0.97 -22.12
C SER A 75 18.13 1.39 -21.45
N SER A 76 17.46 0.41 -20.86
CA SER A 76 16.21 0.58 -20.13
C SER A 76 16.17 -0.37 -18.93
N ALA A 77 15.30 -0.10 -17.97
CA ALA A 77 15.08 -0.97 -16.81
C ALA A 77 13.77 -1.73 -16.97
N ALA A 78 13.73 -3.00 -16.54
CA ALA A 78 12.47 -3.73 -16.49
C ALA A 78 11.56 -3.15 -15.38
N SER A 79 10.26 -3.29 -15.56
CA SER A 79 9.28 -2.95 -14.53
C SER A 79 9.34 -3.91 -13.33
N GLN A 80 8.61 -3.56 -12.25
CA GLN A 80 8.44 -4.41 -11.07
C GLN A 80 7.80 -5.78 -11.35
N LEU A 81 7.20 -5.97 -12.53
CA LEU A 81 6.64 -7.23 -13.00
C LEU A 81 7.60 -8.01 -13.92
N GLY A 82 8.85 -7.55 -14.05
CA GLY A 82 9.86 -8.09 -14.97
C GLY A 82 9.66 -7.68 -16.43
N LEU A 83 8.70 -6.80 -16.72
CA LEU A 83 8.29 -6.49 -18.09
C LEU A 83 9.22 -5.45 -18.72
N TYR A 84 9.57 -5.65 -20.00
CA TYR A 84 10.48 -4.80 -20.75
C TYR A 84 10.04 -4.63 -22.21
N GLU A 85 10.54 -3.57 -22.83
CA GLU A 85 10.36 -3.26 -24.26
C GLU A 85 11.69 -2.74 -24.82
N VAL A 86 12.00 -3.08 -26.07
CA VAL A 86 13.12 -2.52 -26.84
C VAL A 86 12.60 -1.67 -28.00
N PRO A 87 13.43 -0.81 -28.62
CA PRO A 87 12.99 0.15 -29.64
C PRO A 87 12.24 -0.49 -30.84
N PHE A 88 11.37 0.30 -31.47
CA PHE A 88 10.48 -0.07 -32.59
C PHE A 88 11.16 -0.52 -33.90
N THR A 89 12.49 -0.55 -33.94
CA THR A 89 13.25 -1.04 -35.09
C THR A 89 14.22 -2.09 -34.60
N THR A 90 13.84 -3.35 -34.74
CA THR A 90 14.71 -4.51 -34.50
C THR A 90 15.07 -5.16 -35.84
N ASN A 91 16.30 -5.63 -35.95
CA ASN A 91 16.90 -6.28 -37.11
C ASN A 91 17.52 -7.61 -36.66
N ILE A 92 17.60 -8.55 -37.59
CA ILE A 92 18.39 -9.76 -37.39
C ILE A 92 19.84 -9.34 -37.10
N GLY A 93 20.41 -9.84 -36.02
CA GLY A 93 21.78 -9.51 -35.60
C GLY A 93 21.88 -8.41 -34.54
N ASP A 94 20.79 -7.70 -34.22
CA ASP A 94 20.76 -6.82 -33.06
C ASP A 94 20.95 -7.66 -31.77
N ARG A 95 21.51 -7.05 -30.73
CA ARG A 95 21.87 -7.73 -29.49
C ARG A 95 21.10 -7.14 -28.31
N ILE A 96 20.59 -8.04 -27.48
CA ILE A 96 20.01 -7.71 -26.18
C ILE A 96 20.90 -8.30 -25.11
N ARG A 97 21.32 -7.46 -24.18
CA ARG A 97 22.03 -7.84 -22.97
C ARG A 97 21.18 -7.50 -21.76
N VAL A 98 20.84 -8.49 -20.96
CA VAL A 98 20.12 -8.31 -19.70
C VAL A 98 21.07 -8.56 -18.54
N THR A 99 21.22 -7.57 -17.66
CA THR A 99 22.01 -7.66 -16.45
C THR A 99 21.10 -7.56 -15.22
N CYS A 100 21.26 -8.46 -14.27
CA CYS A 100 20.60 -8.37 -12.97
C CYS A 100 21.56 -8.86 -11.88
N GLU A 101 22.15 -7.90 -11.15
CA GLU A 101 23.30 -8.13 -10.25
C GLU A 101 24.41 -8.94 -10.93
N GLY A 102 24.79 -10.10 -10.38
CA GLY A 102 25.81 -10.97 -10.95
C GLY A 102 25.36 -11.78 -12.17
N LEU A 103 24.10 -11.72 -12.59
CA LEU A 103 23.60 -12.40 -13.79
C LEU A 103 23.71 -11.51 -15.01
N VAL A 104 24.23 -12.09 -16.10
CA VAL A 104 24.25 -11.49 -17.43
C VAL A 104 23.77 -12.53 -18.44
N VAL A 105 22.78 -12.17 -19.25
CA VAL A 105 22.33 -12.94 -20.41
C VAL A 105 22.50 -12.05 -21.64
N GLU A 106 23.14 -12.57 -22.68
CA GLU A 106 23.23 -11.91 -23.98
C GLU A 106 22.54 -12.78 -25.04
N HIS A 107 21.75 -12.15 -25.90
CA HIS A 107 21.04 -12.81 -26.98
C HIS A 107 21.15 -11.97 -28.26
N THR A 108 21.44 -12.62 -29.37
CA THR A 108 21.46 -11.98 -30.70
C THR A 108 20.16 -12.34 -31.41
N LEU A 109 19.38 -11.34 -31.81
CA LEU A 109 18.07 -11.53 -32.41
C LEU A 109 18.16 -12.28 -33.74
N ASP A 110 17.32 -13.30 -33.89
CA ASP A 110 17.08 -13.99 -35.15
C ASP A 110 15.69 -13.66 -35.74
N GLN A 111 15.34 -14.30 -36.88
CA GLN A 111 14.05 -14.05 -37.53
C GLN A 111 12.86 -14.49 -36.67
N ALA A 112 12.99 -15.59 -35.93
CA ALA A 112 11.90 -16.11 -35.09
C ALA A 112 11.62 -15.19 -33.90
N ASP A 113 12.66 -14.55 -33.35
CA ASP A 113 12.51 -13.55 -32.29
C ASP A 113 11.72 -12.33 -32.78
N ILE A 114 12.06 -11.83 -33.97
CA ILE A 114 11.42 -10.65 -34.59
C ILE A 114 9.96 -10.95 -34.96
N ASP A 115 9.67 -12.17 -35.40
CA ASP A 115 8.33 -12.60 -35.77
C ASP A 115 7.44 -12.93 -34.54
N SER A 116 8.02 -12.98 -33.34
CA SER A 116 7.30 -13.34 -32.12
C SER A 116 6.42 -12.20 -31.60
N GLU A 117 5.18 -12.52 -31.20
CA GLU A 117 4.30 -11.58 -30.47
C GLU A 117 4.87 -11.21 -29.08
N ARG A 118 5.80 -12.01 -28.54
CA ARG A 118 6.41 -11.83 -27.22
C ARG A 118 7.76 -12.54 -27.12
N PHE A 119 8.76 -11.85 -26.56
CA PHE A 119 10.09 -12.41 -26.32
C PHE A 119 10.42 -12.43 -24.82
N ASP A 120 10.29 -13.59 -24.20
CA ASP A 120 10.62 -13.77 -22.78
C ASP A 120 12.09 -14.11 -22.58
N ILE A 121 12.70 -13.52 -21.55
CA ILE A 121 14.08 -13.78 -21.19
C ILE A 121 14.09 -14.51 -19.85
N VAL A 122 14.68 -15.71 -19.83
CA VAL A 122 14.86 -16.50 -18.63
C VAL A 122 16.30 -16.37 -18.15
N LEU A 123 16.48 -15.82 -16.96
CA LEU A 123 17.76 -15.78 -16.26
C LEU A 123 17.96 -17.12 -15.55
N ALA A 124 19.10 -17.79 -15.82
CA ALA A 124 19.43 -19.10 -15.28
C ALA A 124 19.88 -19.02 -13.80
N ASN A 125 18.91 -18.74 -12.93
CA ASN A 125 19.02 -18.77 -11.48
C ASN A 125 17.64 -19.07 -10.87
N ARG A 126 17.58 -19.44 -9.59
CA ARG A 126 16.35 -19.60 -8.80
C ARG A 126 16.58 -18.93 -7.46
N ARG A 127 15.51 -18.44 -6.84
CA ARG A 127 15.64 -17.74 -5.55
C ARG A 127 16.13 -18.69 -4.43
N PRO A 128 16.76 -18.15 -3.38
CA PRO A 128 17.07 -18.91 -2.18
C PRO A 128 15.82 -19.59 -1.59
N LEU A 129 16.00 -20.80 -1.04
CA LEU A 129 14.98 -21.49 -0.25
C LEU A 129 15.26 -21.24 1.23
N VAL A 130 14.22 -20.89 1.98
CA VAL A 130 14.32 -20.52 3.39
C VAL A 130 13.29 -21.27 4.22
N ALA A 131 13.69 -21.80 5.39
CA ALA A 131 12.78 -22.33 6.39
C ALA A 131 12.13 -21.19 7.20
N PRO A 132 11.00 -21.41 7.89
CA PRO A 132 10.41 -20.40 8.77
C PRO A 132 11.38 -19.96 9.88
N LEU A 133 11.39 -18.67 10.20
CA LEU A 133 12.11 -18.13 11.36
C LEU A 133 11.63 -18.76 12.67
N VAL A 134 12.59 -19.13 13.52
CA VAL A 134 12.32 -19.62 14.88
C VAL A 134 13.16 -18.82 15.88
N ALA A 135 12.49 -18.10 16.77
CA ALA A 135 13.12 -17.52 17.94
C ALA A 135 13.25 -18.53 19.08
N ARG A 136 14.39 -18.50 19.76
CA ARG A 136 14.69 -19.35 20.91
C ARG A 136 15.14 -18.53 22.12
N LEU A 137 14.55 -18.82 23.27
CA LEU A 137 14.99 -18.33 24.58
C LEU A 137 15.46 -19.53 25.40
N GLY A 138 16.74 -19.56 25.80
CA GLY A 138 17.30 -20.70 26.53
C GLY A 138 17.17 -22.04 25.77
N GLY A 139 17.22 -22.01 24.44
CA GLY A 139 17.05 -23.18 23.57
C GLY A 139 15.60 -23.56 23.25
N GLN A 140 14.61 -23.04 23.98
CA GLN A 140 13.19 -23.31 23.74
C GLN A 140 12.62 -22.39 22.65
N ALA A 141 11.87 -22.95 21.69
CA ALA A 141 11.17 -22.15 20.69
C ALA A 141 10.03 -21.34 21.33
N VAL A 142 9.94 -20.05 21.00
CA VAL A 142 9.03 -19.10 21.65
C VAL A 142 8.30 -18.22 20.64
N LYS A 143 7.10 -17.78 21.01
CA LYS A 143 6.31 -16.74 20.31
C LYS A 143 6.03 -15.51 21.20
N GLY A 144 6.40 -15.58 22.47
CA GLY A 144 6.33 -14.48 23.42
C GLY A 144 7.39 -14.63 24.49
N VAL A 145 7.92 -13.52 24.96
CA VAL A 145 9.01 -13.45 25.94
C VAL A 145 8.81 -12.26 26.87
N PRO A 146 9.39 -12.24 28.08
CA PRO A 146 9.41 -11.02 28.89
C PRO A 146 10.06 -9.85 28.15
N ALA A 147 9.60 -8.63 28.44
CA ALA A 147 10.27 -7.41 27.99
C ALA A 147 11.77 -7.42 28.40
N GLY A 148 12.64 -6.94 27.51
CA GLY A 148 14.09 -6.95 27.70
C GLY A 148 14.78 -8.30 27.45
N ALA A 149 14.03 -9.37 27.16
CA ALA A 149 14.63 -10.67 26.91
C ALA A 149 15.47 -10.67 25.62
N THR A 150 16.54 -11.47 25.62
CA THR A 150 17.36 -11.72 24.44
C THR A 150 17.05 -13.10 23.88
N VAL A 151 16.71 -13.16 22.59
CA VAL A 151 16.44 -14.41 21.86
C VAL A 151 17.47 -14.62 20.76
N THR A 152 17.73 -15.88 20.45
CA THR A 152 18.50 -16.29 19.27
C THR A 152 17.55 -16.67 18.16
N ILE A 153 17.79 -16.16 16.96
CA ILE A 153 17.01 -16.47 15.76
C ILE A 153 17.89 -17.22 14.79
N SER A 154 17.47 -18.42 14.41
CA SER A 154 18.15 -19.22 13.39
C SER A 154 17.32 -19.25 12.12
N LEU A 155 17.97 -19.04 10.98
CA LEU A 155 17.40 -19.23 9.65
C LEU A 155 18.17 -20.34 8.93
N ALA A 156 17.47 -21.41 8.56
CA ALA A 156 18.02 -22.39 7.63
C ALA A 156 17.68 -21.93 6.21
N ALA A 157 18.71 -21.78 5.38
CA ALA A 157 18.57 -21.39 3.99
C ALA A 157 19.49 -22.24 3.10
N SER A 158 19.08 -22.44 1.86
CA SER A 158 19.85 -23.15 0.83
C SER A 158 19.57 -22.53 -0.52
N ASP A 159 20.57 -22.53 -1.39
CA ASP A 159 20.41 -22.07 -2.75
C ASP A 159 20.28 -23.25 -3.73
N PRO A 160 19.23 -23.33 -4.58
CA PRO A 160 19.06 -24.42 -5.54
C PRO A 160 20.17 -24.52 -6.60
N ASP A 161 20.86 -23.41 -6.85
CA ASP A 161 21.90 -23.25 -7.87
C ASP A 161 23.31 -23.24 -7.24
N SER A 162 23.38 -23.49 -5.92
CA SER A 162 24.60 -23.53 -5.11
C SER A 162 25.34 -22.19 -5.03
N ASP A 163 24.63 -21.08 -5.19
CA ASP A 163 25.17 -19.74 -5.03
C ASP A 163 25.39 -19.37 -3.55
N PRO A 164 26.44 -18.58 -3.22
CA PRO A 164 26.67 -18.11 -1.85
C PRO A 164 25.53 -17.21 -1.35
N LEU A 165 25.07 -17.45 -0.11
CA LEU A 165 23.99 -16.68 0.51
C LEU A 165 24.51 -15.54 1.39
N HIS A 166 23.90 -14.37 1.22
CA HIS A 166 24.10 -13.17 2.02
C HIS A 166 22.86 -12.88 2.87
N TYR A 167 23.07 -12.48 4.12
CA TYR A 167 22.01 -12.19 5.08
C TYR A 167 22.07 -10.72 5.49
N SER A 168 20.91 -10.10 5.69
CA SER A 168 20.80 -8.77 6.28
C SER A 168 19.62 -8.76 7.25
N TRP A 169 19.91 -8.61 8.55
CA TRP A 169 18.88 -8.53 9.60
C TRP A 169 18.62 -7.08 10.00
N GLY A 170 17.36 -6.76 10.24
CA GLY A 170 16.94 -5.44 10.71
C GLY A 170 15.78 -5.53 11.70
N ALA A 171 15.79 -4.70 12.73
CA ALA A 171 14.69 -4.55 13.67
C ALA A 171 14.27 -3.08 13.75
N THR A 172 12.96 -2.84 13.89
CA THR A 172 12.41 -1.49 14.05
C THR A 172 12.60 -0.96 15.46
N ASN A 173 12.65 -1.86 16.44
CA ASN A 173 12.96 -1.58 17.83
C ASN A 173 13.73 -2.74 18.48
N GLY A 174 14.33 -2.46 19.63
CA GLY A 174 15.30 -3.35 20.25
C GLY A 174 16.62 -3.36 19.48
N THR A 175 17.51 -4.30 19.81
CA THR A 175 18.86 -4.35 19.25
C THR A 175 19.13 -5.72 18.66
N ALA A 176 19.39 -5.78 17.35
CA ALA A 176 19.84 -6.99 16.67
C ALA A 176 21.37 -6.98 16.51
N THR A 177 22.00 -8.12 16.72
CA THR A 177 23.44 -8.35 16.50
C THR A 177 23.66 -9.59 15.63
N ASN A 178 24.88 -9.72 15.09
CA ASN A 178 25.21 -10.73 14.08
C ASN A 178 24.34 -10.61 12.80
N ILE A 179 24.12 -9.37 12.37
CA ILE A 179 23.14 -9.00 11.34
C ILE A 179 23.49 -9.43 9.91
N ASN A 180 24.64 -10.08 9.70
CA ASN A 180 25.10 -10.54 8.38
C ASN A 180 25.32 -12.06 8.31
N ALA A 181 24.69 -12.82 9.22
CA ALA A 181 24.90 -14.26 9.38
C ALA A 181 23.56 -15.04 9.33
N PRO A 182 23.56 -16.37 9.12
CA PRO A 182 22.34 -17.20 9.18
C PRO A 182 21.69 -17.25 10.57
N GLN A 183 22.38 -16.78 11.60
CA GLN A 183 21.86 -16.67 12.97
C GLN A 183 22.04 -15.24 13.46
N ALA A 184 20.97 -14.62 13.95
CA ALA A 184 20.99 -13.33 14.62
C ALA A 184 20.65 -13.47 16.10
N THR A 185 21.09 -12.51 16.90
CA THR A 185 20.62 -12.34 18.29
C THR A 185 19.81 -11.06 18.38
N TRP A 186 18.65 -11.10 19.02
CA TRP A 186 17.77 -9.95 19.17
C TRP A 186 17.40 -9.74 20.62
N THR A 187 17.76 -8.57 21.16
CA THR A 187 17.32 -8.11 22.47
C THR A 187 16.08 -7.25 22.30
N LEU A 188 14.97 -7.71 22.85
CA LEU A 188 13.68 -7.04 22.79
C LEU A 188 13.69 -5.77 23.65
N PRO A 189 12.88 -4.74 23.32
CA PRO A 189 12.69 -3.58 24.17
C PRO A 189 12.19 -3.92 25.58
N ASN A 190 12.44 -3.02 26.52
CA ASN A 190 11.90 -3.07 27.89
C ASN A 190 10.46 -2.54 27.96
N SER A 191 9.62 -2.91 27.00
CA SER A 191 8.21 -2.53 26.92
C SER A 191 7.35 -3.70 26.50
N ARG A 192 6.06 -3.59 26.79
CA ARG A 192 5.04 -4.53 26.33
C ARG A 192 4.59 -4.17 24.92
N GLY A 193 4.34 -5.18 24.10
CA GLY A 193 3.75 -5.02 22.78
C GLY A 193 4.17 -6.12 21.81
N LEU A 194 3.95 -5.88 20.52
CA LEU A 194 4.38 -6.74 19.44
C LEU A 194 5.57 -6.09 18.72
N HIS A 195 6.65 -6.86 18.58
CA HIS A 195 7.91 -6.40 18.02
C HIS A 195 8.25 -7.21 16.77
N PHE A 196 8.97 -6.59 15.82
CA PHE A 196 9.29 -7.20 14.54
C PHE A 196 10.79 -7.22 14.25
N LEU A 197 11.25 -8.38 13.78
CA LEU A 197 12.57 -8.60 13.21
C LEU A 197 12.40 -9.07 11.76
N TYR A 198 13.22 -8.55 10.87
CA TYR A 198 13.21 -8.87 9.46
C TYR A 198 14.56 -9.44 9.04
N VAL A 199 14.55 -10.33 8.05
CA VAL A 199 15.76 -10.82 7.39
C VAL A 199 15.57 -10.81 5.88
N LEU A 200 16.56 -10.29 5.18
CA LEU A 200 16.71 -10.42 3.74
C LEU A 200 17.81 -11.45 3.45
N VAL A 201 17.48 -12.48 2.68
CA VAL A 201 18.43 -13.44 2.12
C VAL A 201 18.56 -13.18 0.63
N SER A 202 19.81 -13.08 0.15
CA SER A 202 20.13 -12.83 -1.25
C SER A 202 21.23 -13.78 -1.72
N ASP A 203 21.14 -14.24 -2.95
CA ASP A 203 22.18 -15.04 -3.64
C ASP A 203 23.18 -14.17 -4.42
N GLY A 204 22.99 -12.84 -4.47
CA GLY A 204 23.79 -11.91 -5.28
C GLY A 204 23.58 -12.05 -6.80
N ARG A 205 22.62 -12.88 -7.21
CA ARG A 205 22.28 -13.23 -8.59
C ARG A 205 20.80 -12.97 -8.84
N GLY A 206 20.25 -11.94 -8.19
CA GLY A 206 18.88 -11.52 -8.43
C GLY A 206 17.79 -12.30 -7.71
N GLY A 207 18.14 -13.36 -6.98
CA GLY A 207 17.22 -14.09 -6.12
C GLY A 207 17.19 -13.52 -4.71
N TYR A 208 15.96 -13.29 -4.23
CA TYR A 208 15.68 -12.66 -2.95
C TYR A 208 14.59 -13.41 -2.20
N VAL A 209 14.79 -13.56 -0.89
CA VAL A 209 13.70 -13.89 0.03
C VAL A 209 13.79 -13.05 1.29
N GLU A 210 12.70 -12.35 1.59
CA GLU A 210 12.48 -11.66 2.87
C GLU A 210 11.62 -12.54 3.79
N GLN A 211 11.98 -12.61 5.08
CA GLN A 211 11.11 -13.14 6.12
C GLN A 211 10.97 -12.14 7.27
N GLN A 212 9.82 -12.21 7.93
CA GLN A 212 9.49 -11.44 9.12
C GLN A 212 9.21 -12.38 10.29
N LEU A 213 9.66 -11.98 11.48
CA LEU A 213 9.34 -12.62 12.75
C LEU A 213 8.69 -11.59 13.68
N ALA A 214 7.55 -11.96 14.26
CA ALA A 214 6.88 -11.17 15.30
C ALA A 214 7.02 -11.85 16.67
N LEU A 215 7.37 -11.09 17.71
CA LEU A 215 7.40 -11.57 19.09
C LEU A 215 6.63 -10.63 20.02
N SER A 216 5.78 -11.20 20.87
CA SER A 216 5.05 -10.45 21.89
C SER A 216 5.84 -10.37 23.20
N THR A 217 5.78 -9.20 23.84
CA THR A 217 6.32 -8.94 25.18
C THR A 217 5.24 -8.62 26.21
N ASP A 218 3.96 -8.87 25.90
CA ASP A 218 2.82 -8.60 26.77
C ASP A 218 2.73 -9.50 28.01
N GLY A 219 3.52 -10.56 28.05
CA GLY A 219 3.48 -11.55 29.12
C GLY A 219 4.83 -12.23 29.33
N GLY A 220 4.77 -13.44 29.88
CA GLY A 220 5.97 -14.26 30.11
C GLY A 220 6.41 -15.02 28.87
N VAL A 221 7.20 -16.07 29.12
CA VAL A 221 7.62 -16.99 28.06
C VAL A 221 6.41 -17.76 27.54
N VAL A 222 6.10 -17.58 26.26
CA VAL A 222 5.05 -18.32 25.55
C VAL A 222 5.71 -19.29 24.57
N PRO A 223 5.65 -20.61 24.82
CA PRO A 223 6.21 -21.60 23.90
C PRO A 223 5.57 -21.53 22.52
N LEU A 224 6.39 -21.70 21.49
CA LEU A 224 5.90 -22.03 20.16
C LEU A 224 5.56 -23.53 20.18
N PHE A 225 4.32 -23.89 20.49
CA PHE A 225 3.91 -25.30 20.52
C PHE A 225 4.03 -25.90 19.11
N SER A 226 4.99 -26.81 18.96
CA SER A 226 5.13 -27.72 17.83
C SER A 226 4.14 -28.87 18.01
N THR A 227 2.95 -28.78 17.43
CA THR A 227 2.24 -30.00 17.03
C THR A 227 2.63 -30.32 15.60
N PHE A 228 3.89 -30.66 15.37
CA PHE A 228 4.24 -31.49 14.22
C PHE A 228 3.74 -32.91 14.55
N ILE A 229 2.54 -33.25 14.10
CA ILE A 229 2.16 -34.66 13.98
C ILE A 229 3.02 -35.22 12.84
N PRO A 230 3.88 -36.23 13.05
CA PRO A 230 4.57 -36.87 11.94
C PRO A 230 3.53 -37.42 10.97
N LEU A 231 3.67 -37.10 9.68
CA LEU A 231 2.78 -37.45 8.56
C LEU A 231 2.60 -38.97 8.30
N SER A 232 2.85 -39.84 9.28
CA SER A 232 2.83 -41.30 9.12
C SER A 232 1.69 -42.03 9.84
N ARG A 233 0.74 -41.34 10.51
CA ARG A 233 -0.45 -42.02 11.08
C ARG A 233 -1.70 -41.15 11.18
N VAL A 234 -2.39 -40.87 10.08
CA VAL A 234 -3.86 -40.65 10.10
C VAL A 234 -4.45 -41.10 8.76
N ALA A 235 -4.75 -42.40 8.64
CA ALA A 235 -5.73 -42.86 7.67
C ALA A 235 -7.10 -42.78 8.34
N GLY A 236 -7.94 -41.84 7.89
CA GLY A 236 -9.37 -41.80 8.18
C GLY A 236 -9.76 -41.10 9.48
N GLN A 237 -9.81 -39.76 9.47
CA GLN A 237 -10.83 -38.92 10.14
C GLN A 237 -10.63 -37.44 9.74
N PRO A 238 -11.69 -36.61 9.73
CA PRO A 238 -11.68 -35.30 9.05
C PRO A 238 -10.75 -34.31 9.74
N ALA A 239 -9.95 -33.63 8.91
CA ALA A 239 -8.99 -32.60 9.31
C ALA A 239 -9.71 -31.38 9.91
N ALA A 240 -9.83 -31.35 11.22
CA ALA A 240 -10.04 -30.14 11.99
C ALA A 240 -9.13 -30.23 13.22
N LEU A 241 -8.45 -29.12 13.56
CA LEU A 241 -7.47 -28.96 14.65
C LEU A 241 -6.00 -29.21 14.27
N ALA A 242 -5.39 -28.21 13.60
CA ALA A 242 -4.04 -27.70 13.88
C ALA A 242 -3.68 -26.60 12.86
N GLN A 243 -4.02 -25.34 13.15
CA GLN A 243 -3.35 -24.20 12.52
C GLN A 243 -2.50 -23.52 13.60
N PRO A 244 -1.19 -23.30 13.38
CA PRO A 244 -0.44 -22.39 14.23
C PRO A 244 -1.06 -21.00 14.03
N LEU A 245 -1.43 -20.37 15.14
CA LEU A 245 -2.10 -19.07 15.25
C LEU A 245 -1.29 -17.86 14.74
N LEU A 246 -0.42 -18.05 13.74
CA LEU A 246 0.39 -17.02 13.08
C LEU A 246 0.44 -17.16 11.55
N SER A 247 -0.41 -18.00 10.92
CA SER A 247 -0.50 -18.11 9.45
C SER A 247 -1.70 -17.37 8.82
N THR A 248 -2.44 -16.53 9.55
CA THR A 248 -3.56 -15.75 8.95
C THR A 248 -3.13 -14.43 8.31
N ILE A 249 -1.83 -14.18 8.22
CA ILE A 249 -1.28 -13.33 7.17
C ILE A 249 -0.31 -14.21 6.38
N ALA A 250 -0.84 -15.21 5.68
CA ALA A 250 -0.23 -15.47 4.38
C ALA A 250 -0.33 -14.12 3.62
N PRO A 251 0.78 -13.56 3.11
CA PRO A 251 0.68 -12.66 1.99
C PRO A 251 -0.28 -13.32 0.98
N SER A 252 -1.11 -12.57 0.25
CA SER A 252 -1.54 -13.14 -1.03
C SER A 252 -0.23 -13.55 -1.73
N ASP A 253 -0.05 -14.85 -1.95
CA ASP A 253 1.21 -15.51 -2.38
C ASP A 253 1.52 -15.18 -3.85
N HIS A 254 1.30 -13.94 -4.22
CA HIS A 254 0.75 -13.58 -5.51
C HIS A 254 1.40 -12.31 -6.08
N THR A 255 2.10 -11.56 -5.23
CA THR A 255 3.08 -10.57 -5.63
C THR A 255 4.29 -10.71 -4.70
N PRO A 256 5.51 -10.39 -5.15
CA PRO A 256 6.71 -10.47 -4.33
C PRO A 256 6.48 -9.79 -2.96
N ALA A 257 7.05 -10.38 -1.91
CA ALA A 257 7.12 -9.72 -0.61
C ALA A 257 7.68 -8.30 -0.80
N SER A 258 6.96 -7.33 -0.24
CA SER A 258 7.09 -5.86 -0.35
C SER A 258 6.76 -5.20 -1.71
N ASP A 259 6.11 -4.04 -1.60
CA ASP A 259 6.43 -2.80 -2.35
C ASP A 259 5.41 -2.05 -3.23
N HIS A 260 4.12 -2.44 -3.32
CA HIS A 260 3.12 -1.52 -3.91
C HIS A 260 2.11 -0.94 -2.92
N PHE A 261 1.57 -1.73 -1.99
CA PHE A 261 0.58 -1.22 -1.03
C PHE A 261 1.17 -0.19 -0.08
N LEU A 262 0.38 0.85 0.23
CA LEU A 262 0.75 2.00 1.06
C LEU A 262 2.05 2.70 0.63
N MET A 263 2.46 2.53 -0.63
CA MET A 263 3.55 3.30 -1.20
C MET A 263 2.97 4.48 -1.96
N PHE A 264 3.30 5.69 -1.52
CA PHE A 264 2.95 6.91 -2.26
C PHE A 264 4.02 7.15 -3.32
N SER A 265 3.77 6.68 -4.55
CA SER A 265 4.64 7.00 -5.68
C SER A 265 4.28 8.36 -6.25
N ALA A 266 5.25 9.25 -6.48
CA ALA A 266 5.06 10.50 -7.24
C ALA A 266 4.46 10.25 -8.65
N LEU A 267 4.56 9.01 -9.14
CA LEU A 267 3.95 8.51 -10.37
C LEU A 267 2.41 8.40 -10.30
N GLN A 268 1.79 8.62 -9.14
CA GLN A 268 0.35 8.82 -9.01
C GLN A 268 -0.11 10.24 -9.38
N ARG A 269 0.81 11.21 -9.51
CA ARG A 269 0.47 12.61 -9.85
C ARG A 269 0.86 13.06 -11.26
N TYR A 270 1.83 12.43 -11.93
CA TYR A 270 2.40 13.01 -13.16
C TYR A 270 2.54 12.01 -14.31
N ASP A 271 1.95 12.40 -15.44
CA ASP A 271 2.07 11.83 -16.77
C ASP A 271 3.36 12.30 -17.46
N LEU A 272 4.54 11.90 -16.95
CA LEU A 272 5.82 12.30 -17.54
C LEU A 272 6.77 11.10 -17.72
N ALA A 273 6.85 10.59 -18.94
CA ALA A 273 8.11 10.11 -19.50
C ALA A 273 8.98 11.35 -19.80
N PRO A 274 10.29 11.40 -19.45
CA PRO A 274 11.27 10.35 -19.60
C PRO A 274 12.09 10.12 -18.31
N PHE A 275 11.45 9.81 -17.19
CA PHE A 275 12.13 9.20 -16.03
C PHE A 275 12.06 7.67 -16.12
N ALA A 276 12.30 7.14 -17.32
CA ALA A 276 12.56 5.72 -17.55
C ALA A 276 13.88 5.36 -16.84
N GLY A 277 13.79 4.99 -15.56
CA GLY A 277 14.94 4.60 -14.73
C GLY A 277 14.75 4.82 -13.22
N LEU A 278 13.81 5.67 -12.81
CA LEU A 278 13.66 6.03 -11.40
C LEU A 278 12.20 5.87 -10.95
N GLY A 279 11.90 4.75 -10.27
CA GLY A 279 11.02 4.87 -9.10
C GLY A 279 11.64 5.97 -8.24
N GLY A 280 10.93 7.09 -8.07
CA GLY A 280 11.37 8.14 -7.16
C GLY A 280 11.72 7.49 -5.82
N PRO A 281 12.80 7.90 -5.14
CA PRO A 281 13.22 7.20 -3.94
C PRO A 281 12.08 7.30 -2.93
N LEU A 282 11.55 6.16 -2.49
CA LEU A 282 10.64 6.13 -1.34
C LEU A 282 11.32 6.81 -0.15
N ASP A 283 10.52 7.26 0.82
CA ASP A 283 11.08 7.72 2.08
C ASP A 283 12.03 6.67 2.65
N ASN A 284 13.14 7.16 3.19
CA ASN A 284 14.17 6.36 3.81
C ASN A 284 14.48 6.94 5.19
N ARG A 285 15.38 6.29 5.92
CA ARG A 285 15.76 6.72 7.27
C ARG A 285 16.15 8.20 7.34
N ALA A 286 16.93 8.69 6.37
CA ALA A 286 17.38 10.07 6.34
C ALA A 286 16.24 11.06 6.09
N SER A 287 15.34 10.77 5.14
CA SER A 287 14.20 11.65 4.87
C SER A 287 13.18 11.66 6.02
N ALA A 288 12.95 10.52 6.66
CA ALA A 288 12.10 10.42 7.85
C ALA A 288 12.66 11.23 9.03
N CYS A 289 13.97 11.12 9.28
CA CYS A 289 14.60 11.91 10.33
C CYS A 289 14.55 13.41 10.03
N ALA A 290 14.80 13.80 8.77
CA ALA A 290 14.69 15.19 8.35
C ALA A 290 13.27 15.73 8.56
N TYR A 291 12.24 14.95 8.22
CA TYR A 291 10.85 15.30 8.49
C TYR A 291 10.58 15.52 9.99
N TYR A 292 11.01 14.58 10.83
CA TYR A 292 10.87 14.69 12.29
C TYR A 292 11.63 15.87 12.89
N ARG A 293 12.81 16.19 12.37
CA ARG A 293 13.54 17.39 12.78
C ARG A 293 12.71 18.63 12.46
N ASP A 294 12.19 18.73 11.23
CA ASP A 294 11.49 19.92 10.75
C ASP A 294 10.14 20.14 11.47
N ILE A 295 9.48 19.08 11.98
CA ILE A 295 8.30 19.23 12.86
C ILE A 295 8.66 19.37 14.36
N GLY A 296 9.95 19.38 14.71
CA GLY A 296 10.43 19.55 16.10
C GLY A 296 10.31 18.30 16.97
N ALA A 297 10.14 17.11 16.38
CA ALA A 297 10.06 15.85 17.12
C ALA A 297 11.45 15.32 17.54
N VAL A 298 12.52 15.73 16.85
CA VAL A 298 13.91 15.38 17.17
C VAL A 298 14.82 16.61 17.09
N GLY A 299 15.90 16.64 17.87
CA GLY A 299 16.85 17.76 17.88
C GLY A 299 17.76 17.83 16.65
N GLY A 300 18.03 16.69 16.01
CA GLY A 300 18.88 16.61 14.82
C GLY A 300 18.96 15.20 14.22
N CYS A 301 19.78 15.05 13.19
CA CYS A 301 19.98 13.79 12.45
C CYS A 301 21.46 13.57 12.11
N THR A 302 21.94 12.34 12.20
CA THR A 302 23.23 11.96 11.58
C THR A 302 23.09 11.89 10.05
N PRO A 303 24.21 11.83 9.27
CA PRO A 303 24.16 11.64 7.82
C PRO A 303 23.40 10.37 7.38
N GLU A 304 23.41 9.33 8.21
CA GLU A 304 22.70 8.06 7.97
C GLU A 304 21.22 8.13 8.37
N GLY A 305 20.75 9.28 8.87
CA GLY A 305 19.37 9.49 9.29
C GLY A 305 19.05 9.01 10.71
N VAL A 306 20.05 8.82 11.57
CA VAL A 306 19.77 8.45 12.98
C VAL A 306 19.38 9.70 13.76
N PRO A 307 18.25 9.71 14.50
CA PRO A 307 17.86 10.86 15.32
C PRO A 307 18.86 11.15 16.45
N THR A 308 19.13 12.44 16.69
CA THR A 308 20.03 12.92 17.74
C THR A 308 19.37 14.01 18.58
N GLY A 309 19.98 14.33 19.73
CA GLY A 309 19.44 15.30 20.68
C GLY A 309 18.20 14.79 21.41
N VAL A 310 17.32 15.71 21.83
CA VAL A 310 16.03 15.36 22.45
C VAL A 310 15.15 14.68 21.42
N GLN A 311 14.53 13.56 21.79
CA GLN A 311 13.54 12.85 20.98
C GLN A 311 12.22 12.84 21.74
N LEU A 312 11.16 13.34 21.10
CA LEU A 312 9.84 13.39 21.69
C LEU A 312 9.33 11.96 21.98
N THR A 313 8.84 11.71 23.19
CA THR A 313 8.18 10.44 23.53
C THR A 313 6.67 10.56 23.41
N PHE A 314 5.98 9.44 23.26
CA PHE A 314 4.53 9.42 23.20
C PHE A 314 3.88 10.00 24.46
N ALA A 315 4.46 9.74 25.63
CA ALA A 315 3.98 10.29 26.89
C ALA A 315 4.09 11.82 26.94
N GLN A 316 5.24 12.36 26.52
CA GLN A 316 5.45 13.81 26.42
C GLN A 316 4.50 14.46 25.40
N TRP A 317 4.31 13.80 24.26
CA TRP A 317 3.36 14.25 23.24
C TRP A 317 1.92 14.28 23.78
N LYS A 318 1.47 13.20 24.44
CA LYS A 318 0.13 13.17 25.06
C LYS A 318 -0.04 14.26 26.12
N GLN A 319 0.97 14.45 26.94
CA GLN A 319 0.98 15.48 27.99
C GLN A 319 0.89 16.89 27.42
N SER A 320 1.61 17.20 26.33
CA SER A 320 1.59 18.54 25.71
C SER A 320 0.23 18.89 25.09
N TRP A 321 -0.58 17.88 24.77
CA TRP A 321 -1.94 18.02 24.26
C TRP A 321 -3.02 17.85 25.34
N GLY A 322 -2.68 17.39 26.54
CA GLY A 322 -3.62 17.22 27.66
C GLY A 322 -4.43 15.92 27.62
N PHE A 323 -4.06 14.94 26.79
CA PHE A 323 -4.71 13.63 26.77
C PHE A 323 -4.68 12.96 28.15
N GLY A 324 -5.80 12.33 28.54
CA GLY A 324 -5.98 11.71 29.87
C GLY A 324 -6.31 12.68 31.00
N SER A 325 -6.25 14.00 30.76
CA SER A 325 -6.69 15.04 31.70
C SER A 325 -7.83 15.91 31.17
N SER A 326 -8.03 15.92 29.85
CA SER A 326 -9.07 16.71 29.20
C SER A 326 -10.45 16.06 29.35
N THR A 327 -11.47 16.88 29.59
CA THR A 327 -12.88 16.46 29.55
C THR A 327 -13.49 16.51 28.14
N SER A 328 -12.76 17.08 27.15
CA SER A 328 -13.20 17.19 25.76
C SER A 328 -12.65 16.10 24.84
N GLU A 329 -11.98 15.10 25.41
CA GLU A 329 -11.41 13.99 24.66
C GLU A 329 -12.53 13.07 24.13
N ALA A 330 -12.55 12.87 22.81
CA ALA A 330 -13.39 11.88 22.16
C ALA A 330 -12.58 10.60 21.91
N ALA A 331 -13.15 9.43 22.21
CA ALA A 331 -12.45 8.16 22.10
C ALA A 331 -13.33 6.98 21.65
N ALA A 332 -12.75 6.06 20.88
CA ALA A 332 -13.45 4.87 20.39
C ALA A 332 -12.51 3.66 20.16
N ILE A 333 -13.03 2.46 20.42
CA ILE A 333 -12.43 1.15 20.11
C ILE A 333 -13.16 0.51 18.93
N TYR A 334 -12.47 0.24 17.83
CA TYR A 334 -13.06 -0.44 16.67
C TYR A 334 -11.99 -1.21 15.90
N ALA A 335 -12.39 -2.09 14.99
CA ALA A 335 -11.49 -2.62 13.97
C ALA A 335 -11.88 -2.05 12.61
N ASN A 336 -10.93 -1.48 11.88
CA ASN A 336 -11.20 -0.97 10.53
C ASN A 336 -10.94 -2.08 9.50
N LEU A 337 -12.01 -2.56 8.86
CA LEU A 337 -11.95 -3.69 7.92
C LEU A 337 -11.67 -3.27 6.48
N ALA A 338 -11.65 -1.97 6.20
CA ALA A 338 -11.47 -1.45 4.85
C ALA A 338 -10.03 -1.07 4.53
N ASP A 339 -9.21 -0.70 5.52
CA ASP A 339 -7.84 -0.18 5.30
C ASP A 339 -6.72 -1.22 5.58
N LEU A 340 -6.40 -1.43 6.86
CA LEU A 340 -5.26 -2.16 7.40
C LEU A 340 -5.70 -3.40 8.17
N ASN A 341 -7.01 -3.54 8.46
CA ASN A 341 -7.55 -4.64 9.29
C ASN A 341 -6.87 -4.71 10.66
N LEU A 342 -6.82 -3.57 11.35
CA LEU A 342 -6.27 -3.43 12.69
C LEU A 342 -7.36 -3.08 13.70
N GLN A 343 -7.23 -3.59 14.92
CA GLN A 343 -7.95 -3.06 16.07
C GLN A 343 -7.30 -1.71 16.43
N ARG A 344 -8.14 -0.72 16.67
CA ARG A 344 -7.78 0.68 16.89
C ARG A 344 -8.29 1.11 18.25
N ASP A 345 -7.41 1.71 19.03
CA ASP A 345 -7.76 2.54 20.19
C ASP A 345 -7.55 4.01 19.80
N MET A 346 -8.65 4.70 19.50
CA MET A 346 -8.69 5.99 18.84
C MET A 346 -9.02 7.11 19.82
N HIS A 347 -8.27 8.20 19.76
CA HIS A 347 -8.48 9.38 20.59
C HIS A 347 -8.30 10.66 19.79
N MET A 348 -9.09 11.69 20.11
CA MET A 348 -8.96 13.02 19.52
C MET A 348 -9.45 14.10 20.47
N LEU A 349 -8.81 15.25 20.46
CA LEU A 349 -9.24 16.44 21.18
C LEU A 349 -8.88 17.70 20.40
N SER A 350 -9.55 18.79 20.73
CA SER A 350 -9.18 20.13 20.26
C SER A 350 -8.59 20.96 21.39
N ALA A 351 -7.63 21.83 21.07
CA ALA A 351 -7.09 22.82 21.98
C ALA A 351 -7.12 24.21 21.34
N THR A 352 -7.52 25.21 22.11
CA THR A 352 -7.45 26.61 21.70
C THR A 352 -6.04 27.14 21.96
N ARG A 353 -5.33 27.56 20.92
CA ARG A 353 -3.93 28.03 21.02
C ARG A 353 -3.74 29.41 20.38
N PRO A 354 -2.83 30.26 20.91
CA PRO A 354 -2.50 31.53 20.28
C PRO A 354 -1.96 31.36 18.86
N ARG A 355 -2.28 32.30 17.96
CA ARG A 355 -1.74 32.31 16.58
C ARG A 355 -0.68 33.40 16.37
N PRO A 356 0.29 33.18 15.46
CA PRO A 356 1.16 34.26 14.99
C PRO A 356 0.32 35.40 14.40
N GLY A 357 0.55 36.64 14.86
CA GLY A 357 -0.25 37.80 14.44
C GLY A 357 -1.42 38.18 15.36
N GLY A 358 -1.64 37.42 16.46
CA GLY A 358 -2.65 37.72 17.48
C GLY A 358 -3.92 36.88 17.35
N GLY A 359 -4.68 36.77 18.45
CA GLY A 359 -5.88 35.94 18.56
C GLY A 359 -5.58 34.46 18.85
N ASN A 360 -6.65 33.67 18.98
CA ASN A 360 -6.58 32.24 19.22
C ASN A 360 -7.18 31.46 18.04
N GLY A 361 -6.60 30.30 17.72
CA GLY A 361 -7.14 29.34 16.77
C GLY A 361 -7.43 28.00 17.43
N THR A 362 -8.25 27.18 16.77
CA THR A 362 -8.50 25.80 17.19
C THR A 362 -7.47 24.90 16.51
N ASP A 363 -6.68 24.22 17.33
CA ASP A 363 -5.79 23.16 16.90
C ASP A 363 -6.38 21.83 17.33
N VAL A 364 -6.02 20.76 16.63
CA VAL A 364 -6.58 19.43 16.88
C VAL A 364 -5.46 18.42 16.97
N ALA A 365 -5.55 17.52 17.93
CA ALA A 365 -4.63 16.39 18.06
C ALA A 365 -5.41 15.09 18.13
N SER A 366 -4.84 14.06 17.53
CA SER A 366 -5.39 12.73 17.53
C SER A 366 -4.28 11.70 17.68
N TYR A 367 -4.57 10.58 18.29
CA TYR A 367 -3.72 9.40 18.16
C TYR A 367 -4.54 8.14 18.01
N VAL A 368 -3.92 7.14 17.41
CA VAL A 368 -4.48 5.81 17.26
C VAL A 368 -3.45 4.76 17.61
N CYS A 369 -3.72 3.95 18.62
CA CYS A 369 -2.89 2.80 18.97
C CYS A 369 -3.42 1.55 18.25
N ASN A 370 -2.52 0.86 17.56
CA ASN A 370 -2.87 -0.16 16.59
C ASN A 370 -2.41 -1.53 17.05
N ALA A 371 -3.30 -2.51 16.94
CA ALA A 371 -2.99 -3.89 17.24
C ALA A 371 -3.59 -4.83 16.19
N PRO A 372 -3.05 -6.06 16.03
CA PRO A 372 -3.59 -7.04 15.11
C PRO A 372 -5.07 -7.33 15.37
N ASN A 373 -5.81 -7.64 14.30
CA ASN A 373 -7.23 -8.00 14.38
C ASN A 373 -7.48 -9.48 14.04
N PRO A 374 -7.25 -10.42 14.96
CA PRO A 374 -7.61 -11.81 14.74
C PRO A 374 -9.10 -11.95 14.45
N ALA A 375 -9.46 -12.73 13.42
CA ALA A 375 -10.85 -12.95 13.06
C ALA A 375 -11.69 -13.51 14.23
N ALA A 376 -11.09 -14.39 15.04
CA ALA A 376 -11.71 -15.02 16.20
C ALA A 376 -11.96 -14.07 17.39
N ASP A 377 -11.26 -12.93 17.47
CA ASP A 377 -11.46 -11.96 18.56
C ASP A 377 -12.63 -11.01 18.24
N THR A 378 -13.83 -11.41 18.65
CA THR A 378 -15.04 -10.61 18.50
C THR A 378 -15.18 -9.51 19.56
N THR A 379 -14.32 -9.52 20.58
CA THR A 379 -14.39 -8.56 21.71
C THR A 379 -13.44 -7.38 21.57
N LEU A 380 -12.62 -7.39 20.52
CA LEU A 380 -11.55 -6.41 20.26
C LEU A 380 -10.62 -6.26 21.46
N SER A 381 -10.22 -7.42 22.01
CA SER A 381 -9.43 -7.50 23.23
C SER A 381 -8.05 -6.87 23.11
N ASN A 382 -7.42 -6.89 21.94
CA ASN A 382 -6.10 -6.28 21.74
C ASN A 382 -6.14 -4.77 21.95
N ALA A 383 -7.05 -4.06 21.27
CA ALA A 383 -7.20 -2.61 21.46
C ALA A 383 -7.70 -2.29 22.87
N ARG A 384 -8.75 -2.98 23.36
CA ARG A 384 -9.38 -2.68 24.65
C ARG A 384 -8.46 -2.92 25.86
N LEU A 385 -7.56 -3.89 25.79
CA LEU A 385 -6.66 -4.25 26.89
C LEU A 385 -5.21 -3.76 26.67
N GLY A 386 -4.92 -3.12 25.54
CA GLY A 386 -3.57 -2.73 25.15
C GLY A 386 -2.63 -3.92 24.91
N ASN A 387 -3.15 -5.04 24.41
CA ASN A 387 -2.34 -6.21 24.06
C ASN A 387 -1.89 -6.15 22.59
N ASN A 388 -0.74 -6.73 22.32
CA ASN A 388 -0.10 -6.83 21.00
C ASN A 388 -0.01 -5.48 20.30
N LEU A 389 0.25 -4.41 21.05
CA LEU A 389 0.43 -3.07 20.51
C LEU A 389 1.57 -3.10 19.48
N VAL A 390 1.28 -2.69 18.25
CA VAL A 390 2.26 -2.57 17.16
C VAL A 390 2.91 -1.20 17.18
N ALA A 391 2.08 -0.16 17.12
CA ALA A 391 2.51 1.23 17.14
C ALA A 391 1.32 2.15 17.44
N CYS A 392 1.59 3.30 18.04
CA CYS A 392 0.65 4.41 18.11
C CYS A 392 1.03 5.47 17.07
N VAL A 393 0.08 5.89 16.24
CA VAL A 393 0.25 6.96 15.25
C VAL A 393 -0.46 8.20 15.76
N ALA A 394 0.26 9.30 15.89
CA ALA A 394 -0.25 10.59 16.29
C ALA A 394 -0.37 11.53 15.08
N PHE A 395 -1.45 12.29 15.07
CA PHE A 395 -1.76 13.32 14.10
C PHE A 395 -1.96 14.64 14.83
N GLU A 396 -1.39 15.71 14.29
CA GLU A 396 -1.65 17.06 14.78
C GLU A 396 -2.07 17.96 13.62
N TYR A 397 -3.12 18.75 13.81
CA TYR A 397 -3.42 19.91 13.02
C TYR A 397 -3.07 21.15 13.84
N SER A 398 -1.80 21.58 13.73
CA SER A 398 -1.24 22.65 14.57
C SER A 398 -0.24 23.50 13.78
N ALA A 399 -0.06 24.75 14.19
CA ALA A 399 0.96 25.62 13.58
C ALA A 399 2.37 25.08 13.86
N GLY A 400 3.33 25.43 13.02
CA GLY A 400 4.74 25.04 13.17
C GLY A 400 5.68 26.06 12.56
N ALA A 401 6.93 26.03 12.98
CA ALA A 401 7.98 26.90 12.46
C ALA A 401 9.27 26.11 12.29
N ASP A 402 10.12 26.57 11.38
CA ASP A 402 11.41 25.97 11.11
C ASP A 402 12.29 26.00 12.37
N PRO A 403 12.83 24.86 12.84
CA PRO A 403 13.56 24.79 14.10
C PRO A 403 14.84 25.64 14.13
N VAL A 404 15.38 26.05 12.97
CA VAL A 404 16.63 26.80 12.86
C VAL A 404 16.33 28.28 12.63
N THR A 405 15.56 28.59 11.60
CA THR A 405 15.27 29.97 11.19
C THR A 405 14.12 30.60 11.95
N HIS A 406 13.31 29.79 12.66
CA HIS A 406 12.07 30.18 13.32
C HIS A 406 11.02 30.79 12.37
N ALA A 407 11.22 30.63 11.05
CA ALA A 407 10.27 31.06 10.05
C ALA A 407 9.00 30.19 10.13
N PRO A 408 7.79 30.76 10.11
CA PRO A 408 6.58 29.97 10.21
C PRO A 408 6.37 29.14 8.95
N TYR A 409 6.11 27.84 9.12
CA TYR A 409 5.62 27.00 8.04
C TYR A 409 4.18 27.36 7.71
N ASN A 410 3.77 27.12 6.47
CA ASN A 410 2.40 27.36 6.00
C ASN A 410 1.84 28.76 6.32
N GLY A 411 2.71 29.80 6.29
CA GLY A 411 2.32 31.16 6.65
C GLY A 411 1.82 31.33 8.09
N GLY A 412 2.18 30.43 9.00
CA GLY A 412 1.73 30.40 10.40
C GLY A 412 0.38 29.73 10.60
N GLN A 413 -0.23 29.20 9.54
CA GLN A 413 -1.45 28.40 9.62
C GLN A 413 -1.13 26.95 10.02
N PRO A 414 -2.09 26.23 10.63
CA PRO A 414 -1.91 24.85 11.00
C PRO A 414 -1.80 23.97 9.77
N PHE A 415 -1.15 22.84 9.94
CA PHE A 415 -1.06 21.78 8.95
C PHE A 415 -0.99 20.44 9.65
N THR A 416 -1.29 19.38 8.92
CA THR A 416 -1.25 18.01 9.43
C THR A 416 0.19 17.53 9.59
N LYS A 417 0.54 17.05 10.78
CA LYS A 417 1.83 16.42 11.13
C LYS A 417 1.60 14.97 11.50
N PHE A 418 2.55 14.09 11.16
CA PHE A 418 2.52 12.67 11.49
C PHE A 418 3.65 12.33 12.46
N LEU A 419 3.35 11.59 13.52
CA LEU A 419 4.36 10.97 14.37
C LEU A 419 3.98 9.52 14.63
N THR A 420 4.96 8.62 14.64
CA THR A 420 4.74 7.22 14.99
C THR A 420 5.58 6.85 16.19
N PHE A 421 4.97 6.15 17.14
CA PHE A 421 5.60 5.70 18.38
C PHE A 421 5.51 4.18 18.51
N GLY A 422 6.61 3.56 18.94
CA GLY A 422 6.66 2.14 19.21
C GLY A 422 5.95 1.79 20.52
N PRO A 423 5.85 0.50 20.86
CA PRO A 423 5.25 0.05 22.11
C PRO A 423 6.02 0.51 23.36
N ASP A 424 7.30 0.87 23.21
CA ASP A 424 8.13 1.54 24.22
C ASP A 424 7.86 3.05 24.36
N GLY A 425 7.04 3.64 23.49
CA GLY A 425 6.74 5.06 23.46
C GLY A 425 7.83 5.92 22.82
N HIS A 426 8.88 5.31 22.25
CA HIS A 426 9.90 6.02 21.48
C HIS A 426 9.45 6.25 20.02
N LEU A 427 9.99 7.30 19.39
CA LEU A 427 9.70 7.58 17.98
C LEU A 427 10.20 6.44 17.09
N LEU A 428 9.36 6.07 16.13
CA LEU A 428 9.73 5.21 15.02
C LEU A 428 9.85 6.06 13.76
N LEU A 429 10.91 5.83 12.98
CA LEU A 429 11.07 6.44 11.66
C LEU A 429 10.31 5.69 10.56
N SER A 430 9.99 4.41 10.81
CA SER A 430 9.20 3.57 9.94
C SER A 430 8.16 2.80 10.73
N VAL A 431 7.12 2.35 10.04
CA VAL A 431 6.10 1.48 10.62
C VAL A 431 5.64 0.45 9.61
N ASN A 432 5.30 -0.75 10.08
CA ASN A 432 4.66 -1.80 9.31
C ASN A 432 3.22 -2.02 9.82
N LEU A 433 2.26 -1.33 9.19
CA LEU A 433 0.84 -1.42 9.57
C LEU A 433 0.03 -2.38 8.68
N ASP A 434 0.56 -2.81 7.54
CA ASP A 434 -0.13 -3.68 6.56
C ASP A 434 0.42 -5.11 6.52
N GLY A 435 1.46 -5.39 7.32
CA GLY A 435 2.16 -6.67 7.30
C GLY A 435 2.99 -6.90 6.04
N ARG A 436 3.34 -5.83 5.30
CA ARG A 436 4.09 -5.88 4.02
C ARG A 436 5.39 -5.07 4.09
N GLY A 437 6.09 -5.16 5.21
CA GLY A 437 7.37 -4.50 5.44
C GLY A 437 7.25 -3.07 5.96
N GLU A 438 8.37 -2.58 6.47
CA GLU A 438 8.52 -1.25 7.06
C GLU A 438 8.46 -0.14 6.01
N LYS A 439 7.69 0.92 6.32
CA LYS A 439 7.54 2.10 5.46
C LYS A 439 7.88 3.35 6.26
N PHE A 440 8.71 4.20 5.70
CA PHE A 440 9.16 5.42 6.38
C PHE A 440 8.11 6.53 6.34
N VAL A 441 8.04 7.32 7.42
CA VAL A 441 7.26 8.56 7.45
C VAL A 441 7.97 9.68 6.68
N PRO A 442 7.25 10.68 6.14
CA PRO A 442 5.80 10.83 6.14
C PRO A 442 5.07 9.97 5.09
N GLY A 443 5.79 9.36 4.13
CA GLY A 443 5.21 8.59 3.03
C GLY A 443 4.22 7.50 3.45
N ALA A 444 4.52 6.78 4.53
CA ALA A 444 3.65 5.75 5.10
C ALA A 444 2.24 6.28 5.49
N CYS A 445 2.12 7.56 5.82
CA CYS A 445 0.86 8.20 6.21
C CYS A 445 0.20 8.92 5.01
N VAL A 446 1.01 9.61 4.19
CA VAL A 446 0.53 10.38 3.02
C VAL A 446 -0.18 9.50 1.99
N ALA A 447 0.17 8.21 1.92
CA ALA A 447 -0.52 7.21 1.09
C ALA A 447 -2.06 7.23 1.24
N CYS A 448 -2.56 7.41 2.46
CA CYS A 448 -4.00 7.47 2.74
C CYS A 448 -4.49 8.88 3.06
N HIS A 449 -3.67 9.67 3.74
CA HIS A 449 -4.05 11.00 4.27
C HIS A 449 -3.87 12.12 3.26
N GLY A 450 -3.43 11.82 2.04
CA GLY A 450 -3.10 12.84 1.06
C GLY A 450 -1.88 13.64 1.46
N GLY A 451 -1.59 14.67 0.67
CA GLY A 451 -0.40 15.49 0.83
C GLY A 451 -0.01 16.09 -0.50
N SER A 452 -0.79 17.05 -1.02
CA SER A 452 -0.59 17.58 -2.38
C SER A 452 0.81 18.12 -2.66
N GLN A 453 1.57 18.49 -1.61
CA GLN A 453 2.94 18.99 -1.70
C GLN A 453 4.02 17.90 -1.52
N TYR A 454 3.63 16.64 -1.31
CA TYR A 454 4.58 15.54 -1.11
C TYR A 454 5.04 14.93 -2.44
N ALA A 455 6.33 14.98 -2.74
CA ALA A 455 6.87 14.51 -4.02
C ALA A 455 7.36 13.04 -4.01
N GLY A 456 6.77 12.19 -3.16
CA GLY A 456 7.19 10.78 -3.03
C GLY A 456 8.40 10.53 -2.13
N LYS A 457 9.14 11.59 -1.78
CA LYS A 457 10.17 11.60 -0.73
C LYS A 457 10.22 12.95 -0.05
N TYR A 458 10.40 12.95 1.27
CA TYR A 458 10.66 14.20 1.98
C TYR A 458 12.07 14.74 1.65
N GLY A 459 12.14 16.00 1.19
CA GLY A 459 13.39 16.74 0.98
C GLY A 459 14.11 16.53 -0.36
N ILE A 460 13.43 16.05 -1.41
CA ILE A 460 14.07 15.80 -2.71
C ILE A 460 13.98 16.95 -3.74
N ASP A 461 13.01 17.87 -3.65
CA ASP A 461 12.71 18.82 -4.74
C ASP A 461 12.71 20.33 -4.38
N GLY A 462 13.46 20.77 -3.36
CA GLY A 462 13.55 22.19 -2.99
C GLY A 462 13.70 22.40 -1.50
N THR A 463 13.32 23.58 -0.98
CA THR A 463 13.25 23.82 0.48
C THR A 463 12.18 22.89 1.05
N PRO A 464 12.55 21.82 1.80
CA PRO A 464 11.58 20.90 2.36
C PRO A 464 10.62 21.64 3.28
N THR A 465 9.32 21.37 3.12
CA THR A 465 8.28 21.87 4.03
C THR A 465 7.54 20.69 4.63
N PRO A 466 7.38 20.62 5.97
CA PRO A 466 6.57 19.59 6.61
C PRO A 466 5.05 19.85 6.43
N ALA A 467 4.66 21.01 5.88
CA ALA A 467 3.28 21.34 5.56
C ALA A 467 2.84 20.68 4.24
N LEU A 468 2.71 19.35 4.27
CA LEU A 468 2.49 18.54 3.07
C LEU A 468 1.11 18.71 2.41
N ASN A 469 0.21 19.49 3.03
CA ASN A 469 -1.22 19.55 2.71
C ASN A 469 -1.92 18.18 2.85
N ALA A 470 -1.56 17.44 3.90
CA ALA A 470 -2.23 16.20 4.29
C ALA A 470 -3.45 16.48 5.18
N GLN A 471 -4.37 15.52 5.26
CA GLN A 471 -5.69 15.68 5.84
C GLN A 471 -5.98 14.61 6.89
N PHE A 472 -6.88 14.92 7.82
CA PHE A 472 -7.48 13.92 8.71
C PHE A 472 -8.54 13.13 7.93
N LEU A 473 -8.64 11.83 8.18
CA LEU A 473 -9.66 10.99 7.55
C LEU A 473 -10.98 11.04 8.34
N PRO A 474 -12.13 11.05 7.67
CA PRO A 474 -13.41 10.90 8.34
C PRO A 474 -13.61 9.46 8.83
N TYR A 475 -14.38 9.30 9.90
CA TYR A 475 -14.68 8.01 10.50
C TYR A 475 -15.97 7.43 9.92
N ASP A 476 -15.81 6.50 8.99
CA ASP A 476 -16.88 5.80 8.29
C ASP A 476 -17.25 4.50 9.02
N LEU A 477 -18.36 4.53 9.75
CA LEU A 477 -18.74 3.43 10.65
C LEU A 477 -19.11 2.15 9.89
N ASP A 478 -19.46 2.24 8.61
CA ASP A 478 -19.80 1.06 7.80
C ASP A 478 -18.57 0.26 7.37
N ASN A 479 -17.38 0.85 7.48
CA ASN A 479 -16.11 0.17 7.27
C ASN A 479 -15.57 -0.49 8.55
N TYR A 480 -16.26 -0.35 9.69
CA TYR A 480 -15.78 -0.77 11.00
C TYR A 480 -16.51 -1.99 11.55
N ARG A 481 -15.77 -2.80 12.31
CA ARG A 481 -16.30 -3.83 13.21
C ARG A 481 -16.17 -3.37 14.66
N PHE A 482 -17.20 -3.63 15.43
CA PHE A 482 -17.29 -3.25 16.85
C PHE A 482 -17.21 -4.48 17.76
N SER A 483 -16.88 -4.24 19.02
CA SER A 483 -16.85 -5.29 20.05
C SER A 483 -18.27 -5.81 20.33
N THR A 484 -18.37 -7.10 20.66
CA THR A 484 -19.60 -7.71 21.18
C THR A 484 -19.85 -7.38 22.66
N LEU A 485 -18.84 -6.86 23.38
CA LEU A 485 -18.90 -6.54 24.80
C LEU A 485 -19.68 -5.23 25.06
N VAL A 486 -20.54 -5.24 26.09
CA VAL A 486 -21.24 -4.04 26.58
C VAL A 486 -20.25 -2.92 26.89
N GLY A 487 -20.59 -1.68 26.52
CA GLY A 487 -19.75 -0.48 26.62
C GLY A 487 -18.90 -0.21 25.38
N PHE A 488 -18.76 -1.19 24.47
CA PHE A 488 -17.92 -1.09 23.28
C PHE A 488 -18.66 -1.48 21.98
N ARG A 489 -20.00 -1.63 22.04
CA ARG A 489 -20.81 -1.90 20.83
C ARG A 489 -20.97 -0.63 20.00
N ARG A 490 -21.27 -0.79 18.71
CA ARG A 490 -21.49 0.33 17.77
C ARG A 490 -22.36 1.44 18.36
N GLN A 491 -23.57 1.08 18.82
CA GLN A 491 -24.55 2.03 19.35
C GLN A 491 -24.05 2.82 20.58
N GLU A 492 -23.15 2.24 21.37
CA GLU A 492 -22.61 2.86 22.59
C GLU A 492 -21.44 3.80 22.26
N GLN A 493 -20.75 3.56 21.14
CA GLN A 493 -19.60 4.35 20.70
C GLN A 493 -19.94 5.41 19.65
N GLU A 494 -21.13 5.37 19.07
CA GLU A 494 -21.53 6.23 17.95
C GLU A 494 -21.47 7.72 18.29
N ALA A 495 -21.83 8.12 19.51
CA ALA A 495 -21.71 9.49 19.96
C ALA A 495 -20.24 9.97 19.98
N GLN A 496 -19.31 9.09 20.38
CA GLN A 496 -17.88 9.39 20.37
C GLN A 496 -17.34 9.47 18.95
N LEU A 497 -17.71 8.53 18.07
CA LEU A 497 -17.31 8.56 16.66
C LEU A 497 -17.88 9.76 15.89
N ARG A 498 -19.07 10.23 16.26
CA ARG A 498 -19.60 11.51 15.77
C ARG A 498 -18.75 12.67 16.26
N ALA A 499 -18.37 12.71 17.54
CA ALA A 499 -17.49 13.74 18.07
C ALA A 499 -16.11 13.74 17.38
N LEU A 500 -15.56 12.56 17.08
CA LEU A 500 -14.35 12.41 16.28
C LEU A 500 -14.51 13.03 14.88
N ASN A 501 -15.61 12.76 14.17
CA ASN A 501 -15.91 13.39 12.87
C ASN A 501 -16.08 14.92 12.97
N LEU A 502 -16.72 15.44 14.02
CA LEU A 502 -16.84 16.88 14.23
C LEU A 502 -15.46 17.54 14.48
N LEU A 503 -14.53 16.83 15.14
CA LEU A 503 -13.16 17.29 15.29
C LEU A 503 -12.39 17.27 13.96
N VAL A 504 -12.69 16.33 13.04
CA VAL A 504 -12.16 16.35 11.66
C VAL A 504 -12.62 17.60 10.90
N LEU A 505 -13.88 18.05 11.06
CA LEU A 505 -14.34 19.31 10.45
C LEU A 505 -13.55 20.53 10.94
N ALA A 506 -12.97 20.47 12.15
CA ALA A 506 -12.15 21.55 12.69
C ALA A 506 -10.71 21.59 12.12
N THR A 507 -10.31 20.64 11.26
CA THR A 507 -8.96 20.59 10.66
C THR A 507 -8.90 21.14 9.23
N ASN A 508 -9.86 21.97 8.82
CA ASN A 508 -9.99 22.48 7.45
C ASN A 508 -9.90 21.38 6.37
N PRO A 509 -10.73 20.32 6.45
CA PRO A 509 -10.66 19.20 5.51
C PRO A 509 -11.20 19.60 4.13
N ASN A 510 -10.91 18.76 3.13
CA ASN A 510 -11.47 18.90 1.78
C ASN A 510 -13.00 18.96 1.79
N THR A 511 -13.59 19.62 0.78
CA THR A 511 -15.04 19.72 0.62
C THR A 511 -15.75 18.37 0.54
N ALA A 512 -15.13 17.36 -0.08
CA ALA A 512 -15.64 15.99 -0.13
C ALA A 512 -15.80 15.37 1.27
N THR A 513 -14.80 15.56 2.15
CA THR A 513 -14.86 15.13 3.54
C THR A 513 -15.93 15.89 4.32
N VAL A 514 -16.06 17.20 4.10
CA VAL A 514 -17.10 18.04 4.73
C VAL A 514 -18.49 17.55 4.33
N GLU A 515 -18.72 17.28 3.05
CA GLU A 515 -20.01 16.78 2.54
C GLU A 515 -20.37 15.43 3.16
N LEU A 516 -19.42 14.48 3.22
CA LEU A 516 -19.66 13.17 3.82
C LEU A 516 -20.01 13.27 5.31
N ILE A 517 -19.24 14.04 6.10
CA ILE A 517 -19.52 14.16 7.53
C ILE A 517 -20.88 14.82 7.76
N ASN A 518 -21.21 15.88 7.03
CA ASN A 518 -22.51 16.55 7.15
C ASN A 518 -23.66 15.66 6.67
N GLY A 519 -23.44 14.82 5.66
CA GLY A 519 -24.41 13.86 5.17
C GLY A 519 -24.65 12.71 6.14
N TRP A 520 -23.60 12.19 6.78
CA TRP A 520 -23.71 11.16 7.82
C TRP A 520 -24.35 11.70 9.10
N TYR A 521 -24.15 12.99 9.38
CA TYR A 521 -24.69 13.66 10.57
C TYR A 521 -25.38 14.98 10.25
N PRO A 522 -26.62 14.96 9.70
CA PRO A 522 -27.35 16.19 9.34
C PRO A 522 -27.63 17.12 10.52
N THR A 523 -27.61 16.58 11.74
CA THR A 523 -27.66 17.36 12.98
C THR A 523 -26.58 16.90 13.96
N PRO A 524 -26.14 17.75 14.91
CA PRO A 524 -25.13 17.37 15.92
C PRO A 524 -25.53 16.20 16.83
N THR A 525 -26.80 15.77 16.81
CA THR A 525 -27.34 14.67 17.62
C THR A 525 -27.79 13.47 16.81
N SER A 526 -27.76 13.56 15.47
CA SER A 526 -28.17 12.47 14.58
C SER A 526 -27.29 11.22 14.73
N THR A 527 -27.89 10.06 14.53
CA THR A 527 -27.18 8.79 14.34
C THR A 527 -26.56 8.75 12.94
N HIS A 528 -25.49 7.97 12.78
CA HIS A 528 -24.73 7.84 11.54
C HIS A 528 -25.59 7.31 10.39
N GLN A 529 -25.75 8.13 9.35
CA GLN A 529 -26.49 7.78 8.13
C GLN A 529 -25.54 7.21 7.07
N GLY A 530 -25.17 5.94 7.22
CA GLY A 530 -24.16 5.31 6.36
C GLY A 530 -24.58 5.16 4.89
N ASP A 531 -25.88 5.17 4.62
CA ASP A 531 -26.52 5.12 3.30
C ASP A 531 -26.52 6.46 2.55
N PHE A 532 -25.99 7.54 3.16
CA PHE A 532 -25.84 8.83 2.51
C PHE A 532 -25.04 8.72 1.19
N VAL A 533 -25.61 9.28 0.13
CA VAL A 533 -24.99 9.42 -1.19
C VAL A 533 -24.74 10.91 -1.45
N PRO A 534 -23.47 11.33 -1.72
CA PRO A 534 -23.15 12.71 -2.04
C PRO A 534 -23.97 13.26 -3.22
N ALA A 535 -24.19 14.57 -3.25
CA ALA A 535 -25.03 15.23 -4.25
C ALA A 535 -24.55 14.92 -5.68
N GLY A 536 -23.23 14.94 -5.90
CA GLY A 536 -22.61 14.61 -7.19
C GLY A 536 -22.76 13.15 -7.65
N TRP A 537 -23.26 12.27 -6.79
CA TRP A 537 -23.47 10.84 -7.04
C TRP A 537 -24.94 10.42 -7.07
N GLN A 538 -25.89 11.30 -6.74
CA GLN A 538 -27.31 10.91 -6.61
C GLN A 538 -27.90 10.27 -7.88
N ALA A 539 -27.51 10.75 -9.07
CA ALA A 539 -27.94 10.17 -10.34
C ALA A 539 -27.28 8.81 -10.67
N HIS A 540 -26.22 8.43 -9.94
CA HIS A 540 -25.43 7.22 -10.14
C HIS A 540 -25.17 6.49 -8.82
N ALA A 541 -26.18 6.49 -7.94
CA ALA A 541 -26.08 5.96 -6.59
C ALA A 541 -25.69 4.47 -6.56
N ASP A 542 -26.09 3.70 -7.57
CA ASP A 542 -25.76 2.28 -7.67
C ASP A 542 -24.24 2.06 -7.83
N LEU A 543 -23.59 2.80 -8.74
CA LEU A 543 -22.13 2.75 -8.92
C LEU A 543 -21.41 3.25 -7.67
N TYR A 544 -21.92 4.31 -7.04
CA TYR A 544 -21.35 4.82 -5.80
C TYR A 544 -21.37 3.76 -4.69
N ASN A 545 -22.52 3.14 -4.45
CA ASN A 545 -22.67 2.12 -3.41
C ASN A 545 -21.90 0.83 -3.76
N ALA A 546 -21.73 0.54 -5.04
CA ALA A 546 -21.06 -0.66 -5.50
C ALA A 546 -19.53 -0.59 -5.44
N VAL A 547 -18.95 0.57 -5.77
CA VAL A 547 -17.50 0.71 -5.98
C VAL A 547 -16.91 1.81 -5.10
N ILE A 548 -17.49 3.00 -5.12
CA ILE A 548 -16.86 4.18 -4.52
C ILE A 548 -16.92 4.14 -3.00
N LYS A 549 -18.11 3.92 -2.44
CA LYS A 549 -18.37 3.80 -0.99
C LYS A 549 -17.51 2.73 -0.33
N PRO A 550 -17.49 1.47 -0.82
CA PRO A 550 -16.63 0.46 -0.24
C PRO A 550 -15.17 0.81 -0.53
N ASP A 551 -14.75 0.92 -1.79
CA ASP A 551 -13.34 0.70 -2.16
C ASP A 551 -12.51 1.92 -2.53
N CYS A 552 -13.13 3.10 -2.68
CA CYS A 552 -12.40 4.30 -3.09
C CYS A 552 -12.46 5.43 -2.06
N ARG A 553 -13.64 5.71 -1.47
CA ARG A 553 -13.87 6.96 -0.73
C ARG A 553 -12.97 7.14 0.49
N MET A 554 -12.60 6.06 1.18
CA MET A 554 -11.86 6.08 2.45
C MET A 554 -10.61 6.97 2.39
N CYS A 555 -9.79 6.81 1.35
CA CYS A 555 -8.60 7.64 1.17
C CYS A 555 -8.90 8.82 0.23
N HIS A 556 -9.63 8.60 -0.87
CA HIS A 556 -9.77 9.60 -1.94
C HIS A 556 -10.33 10.94 -1.45
N VAL A 557 -11.28 10.95 -0.50
CA VAL A 557 -11.87 12.20 0.02
C VAL A 557 -10.85 13.12 0.69
N ALA A 558 -9.73 12.56 1.16
CA ALA A 558 -8.62 13.27 1.80
C ALA A 558 -7.42 13.52 0.87
N LEU A 559 -7.45 13.00 -0.36
CA LEU A 559 -6.38 13.22 -1.34
C LEU A 559 -6.46 14.62 -1.97
N ASP A 560 -5.66 14.86 -3.00
CA ASP A 560 -5.73 16.11 -3.76
C ASP A 560 -7.17 16.35 -4.28
N PRO A 561 -7.70 17.59 -4.20
CA PRO A 561 -9.05 17.91 -4.65
C PRO A 561 -9.39 17.40 -6.06
N SER A 562 -8.39 17.30 -6.95
CA SER A 562 -8.54 16.79 -8.30
C SER A 562 -8.92 15.31 -8.40
N ILE A 563 -8.74 14.50 -7.34
CA ILE A 563 -8.99 13.04 -7.33
C ILE A 563 -9.84 12.59 -6.14
N THR A 564 -10.68 13.48 -5.59
CA THR A 564 -11.52 13.14 -4.43
C THR A 564 -12.71 12.25 -4.74
N PHE A 565 -13.07 12.15 -6.03
CA PHE A 565 -14.25 11.42 -6.51
C PHE A 565 -15.53 11.84 -5.78
N SER A 566 -15.69 13.15 -5.50
CA SER A 566 -16.88 13.70 -4.86
C SER A 566 -18.12 13.69 -5.76
N ALA A 567 -17.94 13.63 -7.10
CA ALA A 567 -19.01 13.48 -8.07
C ALA A 567 -18.73 12.43 -9.15
N TYR A 568 -19.79 11.96 -9.82
CA TYR A 568 -19.68 11.07 -10.98
C TYR A 568 -18.81 11.69 -12.10
N SER A 569 -19.01 12.98 -12.39
CA SER A 569 -18.23 13.69 -13.41
C SER A 569 -16.74 13.67 -13.15
N ASP A 570 -16.35 13.76 -11.88
CA ASP A 570 -14.95 13.75 -11.48
C ASP A 570 -14.39 12.35 -11.72
N PHE A 571 -15.11 11.30 -11.30
CA PHE A 571 -14.71 9.92 -11.55
C PHE A 571 -14.63 9.58 -13.05
N ALA A 572 -15.61 10.03 -13.84
CA ALA A 572 -15.64 9.88 -15.30
C ALA A 572 -14.42 10.52 -15.98
N SER A 573 -13.96 11.67 -15.48
CA SER A 573 -12.77 12.34 -16.04
C SER A 573 -11.46 11.56 -15.86
N TYR A 574 -11.42 10.58 -14.95
CA TYR A 574 -10.29 9.69 -14.71
C TYR A 574 -10.47 8.28 -15.29
N ASN A 575 -11.47 8.06 -16.15
CA ASN A 575 -11.82 6.72 -16.65
C ASN A 575 -10.61 5.94 -17.22
N TYR A 576 -9.73 6.60 -17.98
CA TYR A 576 -8.48 6.03 -18.50
C TYR A 576 -7.57 5.55 -17.37
N TYR A 577 -7.32 6.40 -16.37
CA TYR A 577 -6.46 6.07 -15.23
C TYR A 577 -7.08 5.00 -14.33
N ILE A 578 -8.40 4.95 -14.23
CA ILE A 578 -9.12 3.91 -13.49
C ILE A 578 -9.01 2.58 -14.23
N ALA A 579 -9.22 2.57 -15.54
CA ALA A 579 -9.04 1.38 -16.37
C ALA A 579 -7.59 0.86 -16.29
N SER A 580 -6.60 1.75 -16.34
CA SER A 580 -5.19 1.36 -16.27
C SER A 580 -4.79 0.88 -14.87
N ARG A 581 -5.14 1.63 -13.82
CA ARG A 581 -4.64 1.38 -12.46
C ARG A 581 -5.45 0.37 -11.66
N VAL A 582 -6.75 0.25 -11.93
CA VAL A 582 -7.60 -0.76 -11.28
C VAL A 582 -7.70 -1.99 -12.18
N CYS A 583 -8.17 -1.84 -13.42
CA CYS A 583 -8.46 -2.98 -14.30
C CYS A 583 -7.25 -3.51 -15.10
N GLY A 584 -6.10 -2.83 -15.05
CA GLY A 584 -4.88 -3.24 -15.74
C GLY A 584 -4.86 -2.99 -17.25
N ALA A 585 -5.77 -2.16 -17.78
CA ALA A 585 -5.88 -1.79 -19.19
C ALA A 585 -4.83 -0.73 -19.59
N GLU A 586 -3.56 -1.13 -19.57
CA GLU A 586 -2.39 -0.24 -19.69
C GLU A 586 -1.26 -0.93 -20.45
N SER A 587 -0.38 -0.18 -21.11
CA SER A 587 0.88 -0.72 -21.63
C SER A 587 1.99 -0.58 -20.59
N ILE A 588 1.99 0.51 -19.82
CA ILE A 588 2.95 0.78 -18.75
C ILE A 588 2.70 -0.12 -17.53
N GLN A 589 3.50 -1.17 -17.44
CA GLN A 589 3.28 -2.28 -16.53
C GLN A 589 3.33 -1.94 -15.03
N ARG A 590 4.09 -0.90 -14.65
CA ARG A 590 4.14 -0.43 -13.25
C ARG A 590 2.81 0.17 -12.75
N TYR A 591 1.88 0.48 -13.65
CA TYR A 591 0.59 1.07 -13.28
C TYR A 591 -0.53 0.04 -13.18
N LYS A 592 -0.38 -1.16 -13.76
CA LYS A 592 -1.43 -2.18 -13.73
C LYS A 592 -1.72 -2.64 -12.32
N TYR A 593 -3.00 -2.68 -11.97
CA TYR A 593 -3.50 -3.16 -10.67
C TYR A 593 -2.87 -2.45 -9.46
N ALA A 594 -2.38 -1.23 -9.65
CA ALA A 594 -1.77 -0.41 -8.60
C ALA A 594 -2.81 0.20 -7.64
N MET A 595 -4.10 0.09 -7.96
CA MET A 595 -5.22 0.51 -7.12
C MET A 595 -6.24 -0.62 -6.96
N PRO A 596 -6.91 -0.72 -5.79
CA PRO A 596 -6.74 0.11 -4.58
C PRO A 596 -5.37 -0.04 -3.89
N ASN A 597 -4.79 1.06 -3.39
CA ASN A 597 -3.43 1.10 -2.80
C ASN A 597 -3.38 0.63 -1.32
N ALA A 598 -4.50 0.19 -0.77
CA ALA A 598 -4.55 -0.49 0.52
C ALA A 598 -4.87 -1.96 0.30
N ARG A 599 -4.07 -2.86 0.87
CA ARG A 599 -4.19 -4.31 0.65
C ARG A 599 -5.59 -4.82 0.96
N GLN A 600 -6.15 -4.45 2.11
CA GLN A 600 -7.47 -4.95 2.51
C GLN A 600 -8.57 -4.46 1.55
N THR A 601 -8.45 -3.22 1.08
CA THR A 601 -9.36 -2.66 0.07
C THR A 601 -9.22 -3.40 -1.26
N PHE A 602 -7.99 -3.67 -1.70
CA PHE A 602 -7.71 -4.43 -2.91
C PHE A 602 -8.30 -5.84 -2.83
N ASP A 603 -8.00 -6.56 -1.75
CA ASP A 603 -8.51 -7.91 -1.51
C ASP A 603 -10.05 -7.89 -1.46
N ARG A 604 -10.67 -6.91 -0.79
CA ARG A 604 -12.13 -6.78 -0.73
C ARG A 604 -12.75 -6.48 -2.10
N PHE A 605 -12.18 -5.55 -2.88
CA PHE A 605 -12.68 -5.19 -4.21
C PHE A 605 -12.72 -6.42 -5.12
N TRP A 606 -11.61 -7.17 -5.20
CA TRP A 606 -11.52 -8.32 -6.09
C TRP A 606 -12.25 -9.57 -5.58
N ASN A 607 -12.35 -9.77 -4.26
CA ASN A 607 -13.12 -10.86 -3.67
C ASN A 607 -14.62 -10.57 -3.56
N SER A 608 -15.09 -9.39 -3.97
CA SER A 608 -16.52 -9.05 -4.00
C SER A 608 -17.33 -9.93 -4.96
N VAL A 609 -16.66 -10.62 -5.88
CA VAL A 609 -17.25 -11.59 -6.82
C VAL A 609 -17.86 -12.77 -6.04
N GLY A 610 -19.19 -12.78 -5.89
CA GLY A 610 -19.96 -13.93 -5.37
C GLY A 610 -20.29 -13.95 -3.87
N SER A 611 -20.04 -12.87 -3.11
CA SER A 611 -20.38 -12.80 -1.67
C SER A 611 -21.67 -12.00 -1.38
N PRO A 612 -22.58 -12.44 -0.49
CA PRO A 612 -23.75 -11.66 -0.07
C PRO A 612 -23.40 -10.56 0.98
N PRO A 613 -23.99 -9.34 0.93
CA PRO A 613 -24.96 -8.86 -0.06
C PRO A 613 -24.26 -8.15 -1.25
N GLY A 614 -23.93 -8.91 -2.29
CA GLY A 614 -24.53 -8.68 -3.60
C GLY A 614 -23.98 -7.53 -4.46
N VAL A 615 -22.70 -7.20 -4.37
CA VAL A 615 -22.07 -6.31 -5.36
C VAL A 615 -20.81 -6.96 -5.92
N ASN A 616 -20.80 -7.17 -7.23
CA ASN A 616 -19.58 -7.47 -7.98
C ASN A 616 -18.95 -6.13 -8.39
N ALA A 617 -18.05 -5.60 -7.55
CA ALA A 617 -17.45 -4.29 -7.77
C ALA A 617 -16.64 -4.21 -9.09
N PRO A 618 -15.85 -5.24 -9.48
CA PRO A 618 -15.19 -5.28 -10.79
C PRO A 618 -16.18 -5.21 -11.97
N ALA A 619 -17.31 -5.92 -11.88
CA ALA A 619 -18.33 -5.88 -12.93
C ALA A 619 -19.04 -4.53 -13.01
N ALA A 620 -19.38 -3.92 -11.87
CA ALA A 620 -19.96 -2.58 -11.83
C ALA A 620 -18.98 -1.53 -12.40
N LEU A 621 -17.70 -1.67 -12.08
CA LEU A 621 -16.65 -0.81 -12.65
C LEU A 621 -16.50 -0.99 -14.16
N LEU A 622 -16.52 -2.23 -14.65
CA LEU A 622 -16.47 -2.51 -16.09
C LEU A 622 -17.68 -1.91 -16.82
N GLN A 623 -18.88 -1.99 -16.25
CA GLN A 623 -20.07 -1.38 -16.84
C GLN A 623 -19.93 0.13 -16.98
N PHE A 624 -19.36 0.80 -15.98
CA PHE A 624 -19.02 2.22 -16.06
C PHE A 624 -18.02 2.51 -17.18
N LEU A 625 -16.91 1.76 -17.27
CA LEU A 625 -15.88 1.98 -18.30
C LEU A 625 -16.44 1.81 -19.72
N LEU A 626 -17.33 0.84 -19.91
CA LEU A 626 -18.05 0.63 -21.18
C LEU A 626 -19.00 1.79 -21.49
N ALA A 627 -19.75 2.30 -20.49
CA ALA A 627 -20.66 3.43 -20.66
C ALA A 627 -19.92 4.72 -21.05
N GLU A 628 -18.73 4.93 -20.49
CA GLU A 628 -17.86 6.07 -20.80
C GLU A 628 -17.04 5.89 -22.09
N ASN A 629 -17.23 4.80 -22.85
CA ASN A 629 -16.45 4.46 -24.04
C ASN A 629 -14.94 4.52 -23.80
N THR A 630 -14.49 4.04 -22.63
CA THR A 630 -13.08 4.15 -22.23
C THR A 630 -12.20 3.32 -23.15
N LEU A 631 -11.10 3.93 -23.59
CA LEU A 631 -10.07 3.27 -24.39
C LEU A 631 -8.84 2.97 -23.52
N ASP A 632 -8.13 1.89 -23.84
CA ASP A 632 -6.84 1.55 -23.24
C ASP A 632 -5.70 2.40 -23.83
N ALA A 633 -4.47 2.17 -23.36
CA ALA A 633 -3.26 2.85 -23.84
C ALA A 633 -2.99 2.68 -25.34
N LEU A 634 -3.59 1.70 -25.99
CA LEU A 634 -3.47 1.40 -27.42
C LEU A 634 -4.66 1.93 -28.24
N GLY A 635 -5.60 2.62 -27.60
CA GLY A 635 -6.81 3.15 -28.25
C GLY A 635 -7.90 2.10 -28.47
N ASN A 636 -7.81 0.92 -27.85
CA ASN A 636 -8.84 -0.11 -27.95
C ASN A 636 -9.88 0.02 -26.84
N PRO A 637 -11.16 -0.31 -27.08
CA PRO A 637 -12.17 -0.33 -26.02
C PRO A 637 -11.80 -1.26 -24.87
N VAL A 638 -11.95 -0.78 -23.64
CA VAL A 638 -11.73 -1.61 -22.44
C VAL A 638 -12.88 -2.61 -22.31
N THR A 639 -12.58 -3.89 -22.49
CA THR A 639 -13.60 -4.98 -22.51
C THR A 639 -13.53 -5.91 -21.29
N SER A 640 -12.57 -5.72 -20.40
CA SER A 640 -12.41 -6.56 -19.20
C SER A 640 -11.91 -5.76 -18.00
N CYS A 641 -12.44 -6.09 -16.82
CA CYS A 641 -11.87 -5.69 -15.53
C CYS A 641 -11.79 -6.93 -14.65
N ALA A 642 -10.73 -7.70 -14.82
CA ALA A 642 -10.51 -8.96 -14.12
C ALA A 642 -9.05 -9.08 -13.73
N LEU A 643 -8.79 -9.64 -12.55
CA LEU A 643 -7.44 -10.05 -12.20
C LEU A 643 -7.01 -11.23 -13.09
N PRO A 644 -5.85 -11.15 -13.75
CA PRO A 644 -5.34 -12.27 -14.52
C PRO A 644 -5.05 -13.45 -13.60
N GLY A 645 -5.43 -14.67 -13.95
CA GLY A 645 -5.22 -15.86 -13.09
C GLY A 645 -3.76 -16.22 -12.78
N TRP A 646 -2.78 -15.48 -13.34
CA TRP A 646 -1.35 -15.58 -13.05
C TRP A 646 -0.81 -14.43 -12.19
N LEU A 647 -1.62 -13.39 -11.96
CA LEU A 647 -1.51 -12.35 -10.95
C LEU A 647 -2.43 -12.79 -9.82
N PRO A 648 -1.96 -13.67 -8.93
CA PRO A 648 -2.90 -14.49 -8.23
C PRO A 648 -3.64 -13.77 -7.08
#